data_AF-A0A9W4KJJ5-F1
#
_entry.id   AF-A0A9W4KJJ5-F1
#
_cell.length_a   1.000
_cell.length_b   1.000
_cell.length_c   1.000
_cell.angle_alpha   90.00
_cell.angle_beta   90.00
_cell.angle_gamma   90.00
#
_symmetry.space_group_name_H-M   'P 1'
#
loop_
_entity.id
_entity.type
_entity.pdbx_description
1 polymer ?
#
loop_
_entity_poly.entity_id
_entity_poly.type
_entity_poly.pdbx_seq_one_letter_code
_entity_poly.pdbx_strand_id
1 'polypeptide(L)'
;MTKSINAHELRQHWVNHHEIALLDVREEGPYSEAHPLFALSVPVSEIEKKLPPLVPRLSAPIVVYDDGEGYVDRAIARILALGYQDIAILTGGLSGYALVGEVYRDVNVPSKAFGELVESIDHTPSLSARDVKNVLESEDDVVVLDARRFEEYNTMSIPRGRSCPGGELLYRFFEAVPSPETTVIVNCAGRTRSIVGTQSLINSGILNNVFALRNGTIGWTLEGLELETQKREQVPRPSVEASQKARQYAESWANHVGVSSIDGDQLTRFTAELEDRTLYLLDVRDPEEYALGHPTGFSNAPGGQLVQATDEWVGVRGARIVLYDTDGVRARMTASWLLQLGWEVYVFEERSSVPDGLAFPEVPSWHPSKNSSITINDLQNLAGAAVVDLARSPSYRKGHIPGAWFASGPELARDLRPIDGDGPIVLTSPDGDVAAMNIDEARKSISREVLYLAGGTMAWVAAGHPLETESRWLSQPIDVYRRPYEGTSNARKDMQGYLDWEYGLIAQLANDGVACFHVNFTSLSPRFYRMTISNASSPPNKVQRQALAEETRRLTSHIISSADASTESVYYSMQLPRRDPIPNSSPPRITVQNSDSFTAARAILDTNPTAKIGVLNMASEKHPGGGWLRGALAQEEALCFRSTLAVTLHKRFYPLTVFGAVWSPNVVVFREEVSTGCRIYEPAEMFTVGVVSLAAMRRPLLTPDRRNFGMFPERPCNLRPDADTKQRVHKTFGQSGRK
;
A
#
# COMPACT_ATOMS: atom_id res chain seq x y z
N MET A 1 32.96 -7.35 14.82
CA MET A 1 31.76 -6.75 15.43
C MET A 1 30.72 -6.67 14.34
N THR A 2 29.55 -7.26 14.54
CA THR A 2 28.45 -7.18 13.57
C THR A 2 27.92 -5.74 13.54
N LYS A 3 27.81 -5.15 12.35
CA LYS A 3 27.27 -3.80 12.17
C LYS A 3 25.79 -3.81 12.60
N SER A 4 25.32 -2.70 13.17
CA SER A 4 23.92 -2.53 13.53
C SER A 4 23.43 -1.19 12.99
N ILE A 5 22.15 -1.14 12.62
CA ILE A 5 21.44 0.08 12.22
C ILE A 5 20.18 0.20 13.09
N ASN A 6 19.83 1.40 13.52
CA ASN A 6 18.57 1.61 14.23
C ASN A 6 17.43 2.01 13.27
N ALA A 7 16.19 1.94 13.74
CA ALA A 7 15.02 2.22 12.90
C ALA A 7 15.01 3.64 12.31
N HIS A 8 15.52 4.66 13.00
CA HIS A 8 15.59 6.02 12.46
C HIS A 8 16.59 6.11 11.30
N GLU A 9 17.76 5.49 11.44
CA GLU A 9 18.79 5.45 10.40
C GLU A 9 18.30 4.72 9.15
N LEU A 10 17.68 3.55 9.33
CA LEU A 10 17.06 2.78 8.23
C LEU A 10 16.02 3.62 7.47
N ARG A 11 15.14 4.32 8.19
CA ARG A 11 14.13 5.20 7.58
C ARG A 11 14.76 6.38 6.83
N GLN A 12 15.89 6.91 7.32
CA GLN A 12 16.64 7.95 6.61
C GLN A 12 17.25 7.46 5.29
N HIS A 13 17.62 6.18 5.17
CA HIS A 13 18.03 5.64 3.87
C HIS A 13 16.90 5.74 2.84
N TRP A 14 15.68 5.35 3.22
CA TRP A 14 14.52 5.43 2.32
C TRP A 14 14.15 6.85 1.94
N VAL A 15 14.10 7.78 2.91
CA VAL A 15 13.78 9.20 2.65
C VAL A 15 14.82 9.87 1.75
N ASN A 16 16.10 9.50 1.88
CA ASN A 16 17.19 10.07 1.08
C ASN A 16 17.49 9.26 -0.19
N HIS A 17 16.67 8.26 -0.53
CA HIS A 17 16.85 7.39 -1.69
C HIS A 17 18.21 6.68 -1.74
N HIS A 18 18.81 6.41 -0.58
CA HIS A 18 20.04 5.61 -0.49
C HIS A 18 19.71 4.12 -0.59
N GLU A 19 20.49 3.39 -1.39
CA GLU A 19 20.32 1.95 -1.57
C GLU A 19 20.35 1.17 -0.25
N ILE A 20 19.30 0.39 0.02
CA ILE A 20 19.22 -0.51 1.17
C ILE A 20 18.19 -1.62 0.93
N ALA A 21 18.50 -2.85 1.30
CA ALA A 21 17.56 -3.96 1.39
C ALA A 21 17.27 -4.29 2.86
N LEU A 22 16.02 -4.52 3.20
CA LEU A 22 15.60 -4.93 4.55
C LEU A 22 14.98 -6.33 4.47
N LEU A 23 15.58 -7.31 5.13
CA LEU A 23 15.18 -8.72 5.08
C LEU A 23 14.52 -9.12 6.40
N ASP A 24 13.26 -9.53 6.31
CA ASP A 24 12.59 -10.30 7.35
C ASP A 24 12.95 -11.77 7.17
N VAL A 25 13.65 -12.34 8.16
CA VAL A 25 14.13 -13.73 8.06
C VAL A 25 13.24 -14.74 8.76
N ARG A 26 12.05 -14.32 9.18
CA ARG A 26 10.97 -15.20 9.65
C ARG A 26 10.25 -15.84 8.46
N GLU A 27 9.32 -16.73 8.75
CA GLU A 27 8.41 -17.29 7.74
C GLU A 27 7.44 -16.21 7.18
N GLU A 28 6.85 -16.47 6.00
CA GLU A 28 5.92 -15.51 5.36
C GLU A 28 4.68 -15.24 6.23
N GLY A 29 4.23 -16.22 7.03
CA GLY A 29 3.10 -16.04 7.96
C GLY A 29 3.35 -14.91 8.96
N PRO A 30 4.33 -15.03 9.87
CA PRO A 30 4.70 -13.95 10.80
C PRO A 30 5.07 -12.63 10.12
N TYR A 31 5.75 -12.68 8.95
CA TYR A 31 5.99 -11.49 8.13
C TYR A 31 4.68 -10.80 7.77
N SER A 32 3.69 -11.54 7.24
CA SER A 32 2.40 -10.99 6.83
C SER A 32 1.51 -10.51 7.97
N GLU A 33 1.87 -10.79 9.22
CA GLU A 33 1.17 -10.24 10.39
C GLU A 33 1.66 -8.84 10.74
N ALA A 34 2.97 -8.60 10.62
CA ALA A 34 3.59 -7.30 10.86
C ALA A 34 5.01 -7.21 10.27
N HIS A 35 5.24 -6.21 9.40
CA HIS A 35 6.54 -5.90 8.82
C HIS A 35 6.68 -4.40 8.49
N PRO A 36 7.89 -3.80 8.44
CA PRO A 36 8.12 -2.46 7.90
C PRO A 36 7.73 -2.36 6.41
N LEU A 37 7.35 -1.15 5.95
CA LEU A 37 6.82 -0.92 4.59
C LEU A 37 7.65 -1.56 3.46
N PHE A 38 8.98 -1.42 3.50
CA PHE A 38 9.90 -1.90 2.46
C PHE A 38 10.70 -3.15 2.89
N ALA A 39 10.20 -3.92 3.84
CA ALA A 39 10.78 -5.23 4.18
C ALA A 39 10.50 -6.28 3.11
N LEU A 40 11.39 -7.25 2.97
CA LEU A 40 11.29 -8.40 2.07
C LEU A 40 11.18 -9.69 2.90
N SER A 41 10.23 -10.56 2.56
CA SER A 41 10.13 -11.89 3.17
C SER A 41 11.19 -12.84 2.60
N VAL A 42 12.31 -12.99 3.31
CA VAL A 42 13.40 -13.91 2.94
C VAL A 42 13.67 -14.85 4.12
N PRO A 43 12.84 -15.90 4.32
CA PRO A 43 13.00 -16.81 5.44
C PRO A 43 14.43 -17.33 5.52
N VAL A 44 14.97 -17.42 6.74
CA VAL A 44 16.37 -17.81 6.96
C VAL A 44 16.74 -19.14 6.31
N SER A 45 15.77 -20.05 6.11
CA SER A 45 15.96 -21.34 5.43
C SER A 45 16.11 -21.27 3.91
N GLU A 46 15.74 -20.14 3.30
CA GLU A 46 15.63 -19.95 1.85
C GLU A 46 16.58 -18.85 1.31
N ILE A 47 17.50 -18.33 2.14
CA ILE A 47 18.37 -17.20 1.81
C ILE A 47 19.12 -17.41 0.48
N GLU A 48 19.76 -18.56 0.30
CA GLU A 48 20.55 -18.88 -0.89
C GLU A 48 19.71 -18.99 -2.16
N LYS A 49 18.40 -19.17 -2.01
CA LYS A 49 17.45 -19.22 -3.14
C LYS A 49 16.82 -17.86 -3.43
N LYS A 50 16.42 -17.14 -2.38
CA LYS A 50 15.61 -15.91 -2.50
C LYS A 50 16.44 -14.63 -2.54
N LEU A 51 17.53 -14.54 -1.80
CA LEU A 51 18.31 -13.31 -1.71
C LEU A 51 19.03 -12.94 -3.02
N PRO A 52 19.73 -13.87 -3.71
CA PRO A 52 20.50 -13.51 -4.90
C PRO A 52 19.75 -12.75 -6.00
N PRO A 53 18.56 -13.18 -6.44
CA PRO A 53 17.81 -12.42 -7.46
C PRO A 53 17.28 -11.08 -6.93
N LEU A 54 16.96 -10.99 -5.63
CA LEU A 54 16.44 -9.76 -5.01
C LEU A 54 17.53 -8.72 -4.79
N VAL A 55 18.77 -9.13 -4.50
CA VAL A 55 19.90 -8.24 -4.20
C VAL A 55 21.13 -8.70 -5.01
N PRO A 56 21.20 -8.40 -6.30
CA PRO A 56 22.26 -8.94 -7.17
C PRO A 56 23.65 -8.37 -6.87
N ARG A 57 23.75 -7.16 -6.30
CA ARG A 57 25.01 -6.51 -5.98
C ARG A 57 25.53 -6.94 -4.60
N LEU A 58 26.67 -7.63 -4.55
CA LEU A 58 27.27 -8.14 -3.30
C LEU A 58 27.68 -7.06 -2.29
N SER A 59 27.94 -5.84 -2.76
CA SER A 59 28.27 -4.67 -1.93
C SER A 59 27.05 -3.86 -1.49
N ALA A 60 25.83 -4.21 -1.93
CA ALA A 60 24.62 -3.49 -1.54
C ALA A 60 24.37 -3.60 -0.02
N PRO A 61 23.94 -2.50 0.65
CA PRO A 61 23.62 -2.55 2.08
C PRO A 61 22.42 -3.45 2.37
N ILE A 62 22.62 -4.47 3.19
CA ILE A 62 21.58 -5.40 3.64
C ILE A 62 21.37 -5.22 5.14
N VAL A 63 20.10 -5.08 5.54
CA VAL A 63 19.68 -5.08 6.95
C VAL A 63 18.84 -6.31 7.20
N VAL A 64 19.16 -7.05 8.26
CA VAL A 64 18.46 -8.29 8.63
C VAL A 64 17.75 -8.11 9.96
N TYR A 65 16.53 -8.64 10.07
CA TYR A 65 15.77 -8.64 11.32
C TYR A 65 14.87 -9.87 11.48
N ASP A 66 14.56 -10.17 12.74
CA ASP A 66 13.47 -11.02 13.18
C ASP A 66 12.71 -10.28 14.33
N ASP A 67 11.83 -10.97 15.06
CA ASP A 67 11.14 -10.44 16.24
C ASP A 67 11.55 -11.16 17.53
N GLY A 68 12.81 -11.61 17.61
CA GLY A 68 13.38 -12.24 18.80
C GLY A 68 13.45 -13.77 18.75
N GLU A 69 13.13 -14.39 17.61
CA GLU A 69 13.27 -15.85 17.42
C GLU A 69 14.73 -16.32 17.40
N GLY A 70 15.68 -15.43 17.11
CA GLY A 70 17.12 -15.75 17.08
C GLY A 70 17.59 -16.27 15.72
N TYR A 71 16.88 -15.93 14.64
CA TYR A 71 17.21 -16.31 13.27
C TYR A 71 18.30 -15.43 12.65
N VAL A 72 18.48 -14.21 13.15
CA VAL A 72 19.39 -13.20 12.58
C VAL A 72 20.84 -13.70 12.46
N ASP A 73 21.40 -14.34 13.49
CA ASP A 73 22.80 -14.79 13.46
C ASP A 73 23.02 -15.86 12.37
N ARG A 74 22.07 -16.80 12.25
CA ARG A 74 22.08 -17.83 11.20
C ARG A 74 21.92 -17.20 9.82
N ALA A 75 21.04 -16.21 9.68
CA ALA A 75 20.85 -15.50 8.43
C ALA A 75 22.13 -14.78 7.98
N ILE A 76 22.78 -14.04 8.88
CA ILE A 76 24.04 -13.33 8.57
C ILE A 76 25.12 -14.30 8.12
N ALA A 77 25.28 -15.45 8.79
CA ALA A 77 26.25 -16.45 8.40
C ALA A 77 26.02 -16.95 6.95
N ARG A 78 24.76 -17.19 6.58
CA ARG A 78 24.38 -17.62 5.22
C ARG A 78 24.60 -16.53 4.18
N ILE A 79 24.22 -15.29 4.50
CA ILE A 79 24.42 -14.13 3.62
C ILE A 79 25.91 -13.87 3.38
N LEU A 80 26.75 -13.92 4.42
CA LEU A 80 28.21 -13.81 4.28
C LEU A 80 28.79 -14.95 3.43
N ALA A 81 28.28 -16.18 3.56
CA ALA A 81 28.74 -17.32 2.78
C ALA A 81 28.44 -17.19 1.27
N LEU A 82 27.45 -16.39 0.89
CA LEU A 82 27.16 -16.02 -0.50
C LEU A 82 28.06 -14.90 -1.03
N GLY A 83 28.90 -14.29 -0.18
CA GLY A 83 29.86 -13.25 -0.56
C GLY A 83 29.38 -11.81 -0.37
N TYR A 84 28.21 -11.58 0.23
CA TYR A 84 27.74 -10.24 0.56
C TYR A 84 28.59 -9.60 1.66
N GLN A 85 28.82 -8.30 1.54
CA GLN A 85 29.88 -7.61 2.30
C GLN A 85 29.35 -6.60 3.33
N ASP A 86 28.27 -5.87 3.00
CA ASP A 86 27.70 -4.85 3.88
C ASP A 86 26.39 -5.33 4.51
N ILE A 87 26.50 -5.96 5.67
CA ILE A 87 25.36 -6.53 6.40
C ILE A 87 25.26 -5.87 7.77
N ALA A 88 24.08 -5.41 8.12
CA ALA A 88 23.74 -4.86 9.42
C ALA A 88 22.53 -5.56 10.06
N ILE A 89 22.47 -5.52 11.39
CA ILE A 89 21.29 -5.97 12.17
C ILE A 89 20.39 -4.77 12.45
N LEU A 90 19.07 -4.94 12.29
CA LEU A 90 18.11 -3.97 12.79
C LEU A 90 18.06 -4.02 14.32
N THR A 91 18.49 -2.94 14.96
CA THR A 91 18.57 -2.85 16.43
C THR A 91 17.17 -3.00 17.04
N GLY A 92 16.99 -4.02 17.87
CA GLY A 92 15.72 -4.31 18.54
C GLY A 92 14.69 -5.07 17.69
N GLY A 93 15.06 -5.51 16.48
CA GLY A 93 14.17 -6.28 15.61
C GLY A 93 12.91 -5.53 15.19
N LEU A 94 11.86 -6.27 14.87
CA LEU A 94 10.55 -5.72 14.52
C LEU A 94 9.95 -4.89 15.67
N SER A 95 9.98 -5.40 16.90
CA SER A 95 9.53 -4.71 18.10
C SER A 95 10.21 -3.34 18.29
N GLY A 96 11.52 -3.26 18.04
CA GLY A 96 12.28 -2.01 18.09
C GLY A 96 11.90 -1.03 16.99
N TYR A 97 11.63 -1.54 15.78
CA TYR A 97 11.16 -0.72 14.66
C TYR A 97 9.77 -0.12 14.92
N ALA A 98 8.83 -0.90 15.47
CA ALA A 98 7.46 -0.47 15.73
C ALA A 98 7.34 0.68 16.74
N LEU A 99 8.40 0.98 17.51
CA LEU A 99 8.46 2.15 18.39
C LEU A 99 8.71 3.47 17.62
N VAL A 100 9.09 3.39 16.35
CA VAL A 100 9.58 4.51 15.54
C VAL A 100 8.81 4.66 14.22
N GLY A 101 8.52 3.55 13.54
CA GLY A 101 7.85 3.53 12.24
C GLY A 101 6.57 2.69 12.25
N GLU A 102 5.75 2.88 11.22
CA GLU A 102 4.53 2.08 11.02
C GLU A 102 4.87 0.66 10.58
N VAL A 103 4.13 -0.32 11.13
CA VAL A 103 4.20 -1.72 10.69
C VAL A 103 2.92 -2.08 9.95
N TYR A 104 3.08 -2.91 8.93
CA TYR A 104 2.05 -3.29 7.99
C TYR A 104 1.81 -4.79 8.07
N ARG A 105 0.57 -5.18 7.82
CA ARG A 105 0.18 -6.57 7.59
C ARG A 105 0.07 -6.82 6.09
N ASP A 106 -0.14 -8.08 5.71
CA ASP A 106 -0.27 -8.59 4.35
C ASP A 106 1.08 -8.65 3.60
N VAL A 107 1.06 -8.74 2.28
CA VAL A 107 2.24 -8.83 1.41
C VAL A 107 2.15 -7.80 0.28
N ASN A 108 3.28 -7.44 -0.34
CA ASN A 108 3.33 -6.47 -1.44
C ASN A 108 2.70 -5.10 -1.07
N VAL A 109 2.87 -4.70 0.19
CA VAL A 109 2.21 -3.53 0.77
C VAL A 109 2.52 -2.22 0.03
N PRO A 110 3.77 -1.93 -0.39
CA PRO A 110 4.06 -0.71 -1.16
C PRO A 110 3.15 -0.55 -2.38
N SER A 111 2.99 -1.61 -3.16
CA SER A 111 2.17 -1.63 -4.37
C SER A 111 0.67 -1.49 -4.05
N LYS A 112 0.17 -2.18 -3.03
CA LYS A 112 -1.24 -2.09 -2.61
C LYS A 112 -1.59 -0.71 -2.08
N ALA A 113 -0.76 -0.18 -1.19
CA ALA A 113 -0.95 1.13 -0.59
C ALA A 113 -0.84 2.26 -1.63
N PHE A 114 0.03 2.09 -2.64
CA PHE A 114 0.09 2.99 -3.79
C PHE A 114 -1.17 2.92 -4.66
N GLY A 115 -1.74 1.73 -4.90
CA GLY A 115 -3.03 1.60 -5.60
C GLY A 115 -4.15 2.39 -4.90
N GLU A 116 -4.23 2.33 -3.57
CA GLU A 116 -5.19 3.13 -2.81
C GLU A 116 -4.90 4.63 -2.89
N LEU A 117 -3.62 5.03 -2.87
CA LEU A 117 -3.22 6.43 -3.07
C LEU A 117 -3.67 6.96 -4.44
N VAL A 118 -3.55 6.16 -5.50
CA VAL A 118 -4.02 6.50 -6.85
C VAL A 118 -5.53 6.74 -6.85
N GLU A 119 -6.34 5.82 -6.31
CA GLU A 119 -7.80 6.02 -6.25
C GLU A 119 -8.17 7.26 -5.43
N SER A 120 -7.49 7.51 -4.30
CA SER A 120 -7.76 8.68 -3.46
C SER A 120 -7.43 10.01 -4.13
N ILE A 121 -6.43 10.05 -5.02
CA ILE A 121 -5.96 11.27 -5.67
C ILE A 121 -6.70 11.51 -6.99
N ASP A 122 -6.78 10.50 -7.84
CA ASP A 122 -7.36 10.61 -9.18
C ASP A 122 -8.87 10.32 -9.21
N HIS A 123 -9.44 9.85 -8.08
CA HIS A 123 -10.84 9.45 -7.98
C HIS A 123 -11.21 8.43 -9.06
N THR A 124 -10.33 7.44 -9.26
CA THR A 124 -10.46 6.40 -10.29
C THR A 124 -11.90 5.86 -10.31
N PRO A 125 -12.64 5.99 -11.43
CA PRO A 125 -14.04 5.60 -11.50
C PRO A 125 -14.24 4.13 -11.16
N SER A 126 -15.21 3.82 -10.30
CA SER A 126 -15.55 2.45 -9.93
C SER A 126 -17.05 2.21 -9.82
N LEU A 127 -17.48 1.02 -10.21
CA LEU A 127 -18.86 0.52 -10.07
C LEU A 127 -18.93 -0.57 -9.01
N SER A 128 -20.04 -0.64 -8.27
CA SER A 128 -20.27 -1.74 -7.33
C SER A 128 -20.51 -3.06 -8.07
N ALA A 129 -20.36 -4.20 -7.38
CA ALA A 129 -20.66 -5.50 -7.99
C ALA A 129 -22.12 -5.61 -8.50
N ARG A 130 -23.08 -5.00 -7.79
CA ARG A 130 -24.48 -4.95 -8.24
C ARG A 130 -24.66 -4.08 -9.48
N ASP A 131 -24.00 -2.92 -9.53
CA ASP A 131 -24.09 -2.04 -10.70
C ASP A 131 -23.46 -2.69 -11.92
N VAL A 132 -22.30 -3.34 -11.77
CA VAL A 132 -21.70 -4.13 -12.85
C VAL A 132 -22.62 -5.25 -13.28
N LYS A 133 -23.21 -6.02 -12.35
CA LYS A 133 -24.20 -7.05 -12.71
C LYS A 133 -25.37 -6.47 -13.51
N ASN A 134 -25.95 -5.36 -13.06
CA ASN A 134 -27.04 -4.70 -13.78
C ASN A 134 -26.61 -4.28 -15.19
N VAL A 135 -25.43 -3.67 -15.33
CA VAL A 135 -24.86 -3.28 -16.63
C VAL A 135 -24.67 -4.49 -17.54
N LEU A 136 -24.17 -5.63 -17.01
CA LEU A 136 -23.98 -6.84 -17.80
C LEU A 136 -25.32 -7.51 -18.20
N GLU A 137 -26.40 -7.25 -17.48
CA GLU A 137 -27.75 -7.76 -17.75
C GLU A 137 -28.56 -6.82 -18.66
N SER A 138 -28.27 -5.51 -18.66
CA SER A 138 -29.03 -4.50 -19.42
C SER A 138 -28.34 -4.01 -20.69
N GLU A 139 -27.01 -4.11 -20.78
CA GLU A 139 -26.21 -3.58 -21.88
C GLU A 139 -25.41 -4.69 -22.58
N ASP A 140 -25.49 -4.71 -23.91
CA ASP A 140 -24.73 -5.64 -24.74
C ASP A 140 -23.29 -5.13 -24.99
N ASP A 141 -23.09 -3.82 -25.13
CA ASP A 141 -21.80 -3.20 -25.48
C ASP A 141 -20.92 -2.91 -24.24
N VAL A 142 -20.53 -4.00 -23.58
CA VAL A 142 -19.70 -3.98 -22.36
C VAL A 142 -18.60 -5.03 -22.45
N VAL A 143 -17.38 -4.61 -22.13
CA VAL A 143 -16.19 -5.46 -22.06
C VAL A 143 -15.69 -5.53 -20.62
N VAL A 144 -15.48 -6.75 -20.11
CA VAL A 144 -14.88 -7.01 -18.80
C VAL A 144 -13.47 -7.57 -18.99
N LEU A 145 -12.46 -6.88 -18.44
CA LEU A 145 -11.04 -7.23 -18.54
C LEU A 145 -10.49 -7.59 -17.16
N ASP A 146 -9.99 -8.82 -17.01
CA ASP A 146 -9.36 -9.28 -15.77
C ASP A 146 -7.85 -9.01 -15.79
N ALA A 147 -7.40 -8.11 -14.91
CA ALA A 147 -6.02 -7.60 -14.87
C ALA A 147 -5.04 -8.52 -14.11
N ARG A 148 -5.48 -9.70 -13.66
CA ARG A 148 -4.65 -10.65 -12.92
C ARG A 148 -3.84 -11.57 -13.84
N ARG A 149 -3.05 -12.47 -13.24
CA ARG A 149 -2.44 -13.58 -13.97
C ARG A 149 -3.52 -14.51 -14.52
N PHE A 150 -3.20 -15.20 -15.62
CA PHE A 150 -4.15 -16.10 -16.27
C PHE A 150 -4.63 -17.22 -15.33
N GLU A 151 -3.76 -17.74 -14.46
CA GLU A 151 -4.10 -18.80 -13.51
C GLU A 151 -5.10 -18.32 -12.45
N GLU A 152 -4.99 -17.06 -12.02
CA GLU A 152 -5.94 -16.45 -11.08
C GLU A 152 -7.32 -16.25 -11.74
N TYR A 153 -7.34 -15.81 -13.00
CA TYR A 153 -8.56 -15.72 -13.81
C TYR A 153 -9.20 -17.09 -14.04
N ASN A 154 -8.40 -18.11 -14.37
CA ASN A 154 -8.88 -19.47 -14.57
C ASN A 154 -9.46 -20.07 -13.29
N THR A 155 -8.91 -19.71 -12.12
CA THR A 155 -9.42 -20.19 -10.83
C THR A 155 -10.84 -19.66 -10.55
N MET A 156 -11.06 -18.36 -10.71
CA MET A 156 -12.38 -17.74 -10.65
C MET A 156 -12.40 -16.40 -11.40
N SER A 157 -13.53 -16.03 -12.00
CA SER A 157 -13.64 -14.84 -12.85
C SER A 157 -15.04 -14.22 -12.83
N ILE A 158 -15.14 -12.95 -13.20
CA ILE A 158 -16.41 -12.24 -13.37
C ILE A 158 -17.10 -12.72 -14.66
N PRO A 159 -18.43 -12.91 -14.67
CA PRO A 159 -19.16 -13.25 -15.89
C PRO A 159 -18.84 -12.33 -17.07
N ARG A 160 -18.71 -12.91 -18.28
CA ARG A 160 -18.27 -12.22 -19.52
C ARG A 160 -16.81 -11.71 -19.49
N GLY A 161 -16.05 -12.04 -18.45
CA GLY A 161 -14.64 -11.68 -18.31
C GLY A 161 -13.77 -12.26 -19.42
N ARG A 162 -12.70 -11.52 -19.76
CA ARG A 162 -11.57 -12.01 -20.56
C ARG A 162 -10.28 -11.66 -19.85
N SER A 163 -9.35 -12.61 -19.79
CA SER A 163 -8.03 -12.37 -19.21
C SER A 163 -7.25 -11.35 -20.03
N CYS A 164 -6.76 -10.30 -19.37
CA CYS A 164 -5.88 -9.29 -19.93
C CYS A 164 -5.00 -8.73 -18.80
N PRO A 165 -3.86 -9.38 -18.49
CA PRO A 165 -3.00 -8.99 -17.37
C PRO A 165 -2.68 -7.50 -17.37
N GLY A 166 -2.53 -6.89 -16.19
CA GLY A 166 -2.49 -5.42 -16.06
C GLY A 166 -1.49 -4.70 -16.99
N GLY A 167 -0.29 -5.27 -17.20
CA GLY A 167 0.72 -4.71 -18.11
C GLY A 167 0.34 -4.77 -19.59
N GLU A 168 -0.58 -5.67 -19.96
CA GLU A 168 -1.07 -5.91 -21.32
C GLU A 168 -2.29 -5.03 -21.67
N LEU A 169 -2.93 -4.38 -20.67
CA LEU A 169 -4.23 -3.72 -20.85
C LEU A 169 -4.24 -2.72 -22.00
N LEU A 170 -3.32 -1.75 -22.01
CA LEU A 170 -3.24 -0.77 -23.10
C LEU A 170 -2.78 -1.41 -24.42
N TYR A 171 -1.82 -2.34 -24.34
CA TYR A 171 -1.25 -3.02 -25.50
C TYR A 171 -2.33 -3.76 -26.30
N ARG A 172 -3.28 -4.40 -25.61
CA ARG A 172 -4.37 -5.16 -26.22
C ARG A 172 -5.70 -4.40 -26.28
N PHE A 173 -5.74 -3.15 -25.80
CA PHE A 173 -6.99 -2.40 -25.62
C PHE A 173 -7.80 -2.29 -26.92
N PHE A 174 -7.15 -1.85 -28.00
CA PHE A 174 -7.82 -1.61 -29.29
C PHE A 174 -8.20 -2.90 -30.03
N GLU A 175 -7.71 -4.05 -29.57
CA GLU A 175 -8.17 -5.36 -30.04
C GLU A 175 -9.34 -5.88 -29.19
N ALA A 176 -9.34 -5.56 -27.89
CA ALA A 176 -10.40 -5.95 -26.96
C ALA A 176 -11.69 -5.15 -27.14
N VAL A 177 -11.58 -3.86 -27.47
CA VAL A 177 -12.67 -2.88 -27.37
C VAL A 177 -13.07 -2.41 -28.77
N PRO A 178 -14.26 -2.80 -29.27
CA PRO A 178 -14.63 -2.63 -30.67
C PRO A 178 -15.02 -1.19 -31.05
N SER A 179 -15.51 -0.38 -30.10
CA SER A 179 -16.02 0.97 -30.36
C SER A 179 -15.59 1.94 -29.25
N PRO A 180 -15.45 3.26 -29.52
CA PRO A 180 -15.19 4.26 -28.47
C PRO A 180 -16.36 4.43 -27.48
N GLU A 181 -17.57 3.96 -27.80
CA GLU A 181 -18.75 3.98 -26.94
C GLU A 181 -18.82 2.78 -25.98
N THR A 182 -18.07 1.70 -26.27
CA THR A 182 -18.07 0.49 -25.45
C THR A 182 -17.67 0.82 -24.02
N THR A 183 -18.47 0.35 -23.06
CA THR A 183 -18.14 0.47 -21.63
C THR A 183 -17.11 -0.59 -21.26
N VAL A 184 -16.06 -0.18 -20.56
CA VAL A 184 -14.94 -1.04 -20.17
C VAL A 184 -14.92 -1.18 -18.65
N ILE A 185 -14.96 -2.41 -18.18
CA ILE A 185 -14.87 -2.75 -16.76
C ILE A 185 -13.58 -3.52 -16.54
N VAL A 186 -12.68 -2.99 -15.71
CA VAL A 186 -11.45 -3.67 -15.32
C VAL A 186 -11.64 -4.28 -13.93
N ASN A 187 -11.36 -5.56 -13.76
CA ASN A 187 -11.44 -6.22 -12.45
C ASN A 187 -10.10 -6.85 -12.04
N CYS A 188 -9.99 -7.11 -10.73
CA CYS A 188 -9.05 -8.06 -10.18
C CYS A 188 -9.75 -8.88 -9.08
N ALA A 189 -8.99 -9.42 -8.12
CA ALA A 189 -9.56 -10.15 -6.99
C ALA A 189 -10.04 -9.21 -5.87
N GLY A 190 -9.21 -8.22 -5.52
CA GLY A 190 -9.48 -7.16 -4.55
C GLY A 190 -9.63 -5.81 -5.26
N ARG A 191 -8.72 -4.87 -4.99
CA ARG A 191 -8.82 -3.48 -5.48
C ARG A 191 -7.63 -3.00 -6.32
N THR A 192 -6.40 -3.32 -5.91
CA THR A 192 -5.16 -2.74 -6.44
C THR A 192 -5.04 -2.80 -7.97
N ARG A 193 -5.01 -4.01 -8.55
CA ARG A 193 -4.82 -4.21 -10.00
C ARG A 193 -5.94 -3.61 -10.85
N SER A 194 -7.18 -3.60 -10.35
CA SER A 194 -8.29 -2.95 -11.05
C SER A 194 -8.15 -1.42 -11.04
N ILE A 195 -7.76 -0.81 -9.93
CA ILE A 195 -7.53 0.64 -9.86
C ILE A 195 -6.40 1.03 -10.82
N VAL A 196 -5.23 0.38 -10.69
CA VAL A 196 -4.07 0.65 -11.54
C VAL A 196 -4.39 0.40 -13.02
N GLY A 197 -5.11 -0.68 -13.34
CA GLY A 197 -5.51 -1.00 -14.70
C GLY A 197 -6.48 0.01 -15.30
N THR A 198 -7.54 0.37 -14.58
CA THR A 198 -8.49 1.42 -14.99
C THR A 198 -7.79 2.76 -15.18
N GLN A 199 -6.98 3.17 -14.21
CA GLN A 199 -6.27 4.43 -14.29
C GLN A 199 -5.21 4.43 -15.39
N SER A 200 -4.60 3.28 -15.73
CA SER A 200 -3.68 3.16 -16.87
C SER A 200 -4.37 3.53 -18.18
N LEU A 201 -5.60 3.06 -18.39
CA LEU A 201 -6.38 3.37 -19.59
C LEU A 201 -6.80 4.84 -19.63
N ILE A 202 -7.27 5.38 -18.50
CA ILE A 202 -7.65 6.80 -18.37
C ILE A 202 -6.46 7.71 -18.62
N ASN A 203 -5.32 7.44 -17.97
CA ASN A 203 -4.10 8.24 -18.10
C ASN A 203 -3.55 8.25 -19.53
N SER A 204 -3.75 7.16 -20.26
CA SER A 204 -3.37 7.05 -21.67
C SER A 204 -4.23 7.92 -22.59
N GLY A 205 -5.35 8.48 -22.10
CA GLY A 205 -6.25 9.32 -22.88
C GLY A 205 -7.31 8.53 -23.66
N ILE A 206 -7.59 7.29 -23.25
CA ILE A 206 -8.68 6.49 -23.82
C ILE A 206 -10.02 7.19 -23.57
N LEU A 207 -10.87 7.25 -24.59
CA LEU A 207 -12.14 8.00 -24.56
C LEU A 207 -13.33 7.17 -24.07
N ASN A 208 -13.18 5.85 -23.99
CA ASN A 208 -14.20 4.94 -23.49
C ASN A 208 -14.58 5.25 -22.03
N ASN A 209 -15.79 4.88 -21.65
CA ASN A 209 -16.17 4.86 -20.24
C ASN A 209 -15.47 3.68 -19.55
N VAL A 210 -14.42 3.96 -18.79
CA VAL A 210 -13.64 2.93 -18.09
C VAL A 210 -13.93 2.99 -16.60
N PHE A 211 -14.28 1.84 -16.01
CA PHE A 211 -14.55 1.68 -14.59
C PHE A 211 -13.76 0.52 -14.00
N ALA A 212 -13.29 0.66 -12.77
CA ALA A 212 -12.87 -0.48 -11.96
C ALA A 212 -14.12 -1.19 -11.41
N LEU A 213 -14.13 -2.51 -11.38
CA LEU A 213 -15.07 -3.26 -10.53
C LEU A 213 -14.62 -3.11 -9.07
N ARG A 214 -15.40 -2.37 -8.27
CA ARG A 214 -15.08 -2.11 -6.87
C ARG A 214 -15.00 -3.43 -6.10
N ASN A 215 -13.84 -3.65 -5.47
CA ASN A 215 -13.51 -4.83 -4.66
C ASN A 215 -13.47 -6.16 -5.45
N GLY A 216 -13.49 -6.14 -6.78
CA GLY A 216 -13.20 -7.31 -7.61
C GLY A 216 -14.08 -8.54 -7.35
N THR A 217 -13.50 -9.73 -7.51
CA THR A 217 -14.19 -11.01 -7.25
C THR A 217 -14.55 -11.20 -5.78
N ILE A 218 -13.82 -10.58 -4.84
CA ILE A 218 -14.20 -10.53 -3.42
C ILE A 218 -15.54 -9.80 -3.27
N GLY A 219 -15.66 -8.59 -3.81
CA GLY A 219 -16.88 -7.78 -3.75
C GLY A 219 -18.06 -8.51 -4.39
N TRP A 220 -17.83 -9.17 -5.52
CA TRP A 220 -18.82 -10.03 -6.18
C TRP A 220 -19.32 -11.15 -5.27
N THR A 221 -18.40 -11.88 -4.63
CA THR A 221 -18.72 -12.96 -3.68
C THR A 221 -19.43 -12.44 -2.43
N LEU A 222 -19.01 -11.27 -1.92
CA LEU A 222 -19.64 -10.62 -0.77
C LEU A 222 -21.06 -10.15 -1.09
N GLU A 223 -21.39 -9.82 -2.33
CA GLU A 223 -22.77 -9.56 -2.74
C GLU A 223 -23.60 -10.84 -2.99
N GLY A 224 -23.00 -12.02 -2.81
CA GLY A 224 -23.67 -13.31 -3.04
C GLY A 224 -23.88 -13.61 -4.52
N LEU A 225 -23.13 -12.96 -5.40
CA LEU A 225 -23.19 -13.16 -6.85
C LEU A 225 -22.27 -14.33 -7.26
N GLU A 226 -22.67 -15.07 -8.28
CA GLU A 226 -21.96 -16.26 -8.75
C GLU A 226 -20.77 -15.88 -9.66
N LEU A 227 -19.60 -16.45 -9.37
CA LEU A 227 -18.40 -16.33 -10.19
C LEU A 227 -18.36 -17.46 -11.24
N GLU A 228 -17.78 -17.20 -12.41
CA GLU A 228 -17.40 -18.25 -13.34
C GLU A 228 -16.07 -18.88 -12.91
N THR A 229 -15.83 -20.15 -13.28
CA THR A 229 -14.57 -20.87 -12.99
C THR A 229 -14.07 -21.60 -14.23
N GLN A 230 -12.78 -21.91 -14.27
CA GLN A 230 -12.11 -22.64 -15.35
C GLN A 230 -12.21 -21.98 -16.74
N LYS A 231 -12.52 -20.68 -16.77
CA LYS A 231 -12.58 -19.86 -17.97
C LYS A 231 -11.21 -19.74 -18.62
N ARG A 232 -11.17 -19.62 -19.95
CA ARG A 232 -9.93 -19.66 -20.76
C ARG A 232 -9.84 -18.53 -21.78
N GLU A 233 -10.88 -17.70 -21.85
CA GLU A 233 -10.96 -16.57 -22.75
C GLU A 233 -9.87 -15.56 -22.39
N GLN A 234 -9.02 -15.26 -23.37
CA GLN A 234 -7.97 -14.25 -23.27
C GLN A 234 -8.19 -13.21 -24.35
N VAL A 235 -7.79 -11.98 -24.10
CA VAL A 235 -7.72 -10.97 -25.16
C VAL A 235 -6.59 -11.37 -26.12
N PRO A 236 -6.85 -11.48 -27.44
CA PRO A 236 -5.84 -11.86 -28.41
C PRO A 236 -4.72 -10.81 -28.49
N ARG A 237 -3.58 -11.21 -29.07
CA ARG A 237 -2.51 -10.25 -29.40
C ARG A 237 -3.05 -9.22 -30.39
N PRO A 238 -2.65 -7.94 -30.27
CA PRO A 238 -3.15 -6.89 -31.13
C PRO A 238 -2.66 -7.07 -32.56
N SER A 239 -3.50 -6.68 -33.51
CA SER A 239 -3.06 -6.36 -34.87
C SER A 239 -1.95 -5.31 -34.90
N VAL A 240 -1.22 -5.21 -36.02
CA VAL A 240 -0.13 -4.22 -36.18
C VAL A 240 -0.67 -2.80 -35.98
N GLU A 241 -1.86 -2.53 -36.52
CA GLU A 241 -2.55 -1.25 -36.41
C GLU A 241 -2.93 -0.93 -34.95
N ALA A 242 -3.51 -1.90 -34.23
CA ALA A 242 -3.86 -1.74 -32.82
C ALA A 242 -2.62 -1.51 -31.95
N SER A 243 -1.55 -2.25 -32.19
CA SER A 243 -0.27 -2.10 -31.48
C SER A 243 0.36 -0.73 -31.70
N GLN A 244 0.43 -0.24 -32.95
CA GLN A 244 0.93 1.10 -33.27
C GLN A 244 0.10 2.19 -32.61
N LYS A 245 -1.23 2.03 -32.55
CA LYS A 245 -2.12 2.95 -31.87
C LYS A 245 -1.89 2.94 -30.36
N ALA A 246 -1.79 1.77 -29.73
CA ALA A 246 -1.46 1.65 -28.31
C ALA A 246 -0.13 2.31 -27.95
N ARG A 247 0.89 2.13 -28.81
CA ARG A 247 2.21 2.75 -28.66
C ARG A 247 2.15 4.28 -28.62
N GLN A 248 1.38 4.92 -29.49
CA GLN A 248 1.24 6.38 -29.49
C GLN A 248 0.65 6.91 -28.16
N TYR A 249 -0.34 6.19 -27.61
CA TYR A 249 -0.98 6.53 -26.34
C TYR A 249 0.00 6.33 -25.17
N ALA A 250 0.75 5.23 -25.18
CA ALA A 250 1.78 4.95 -24.18
C ALA A 250 2.93 5.96 -24.21
N GLU A 251 3.43 6.32 -25.40
CA GLU A 251 4.46 7.34 -25.58
C GLU A 251 4.01 8.71 -25.05
N SER A 252 2.78 9.12 -25.38
CA SER A 252 2.20 10.37 -24.87
C SER A 252 2.15 10.39 -23.35
N TRP A 253 1.66 9.32 -22.72
CA TRP A 253 1.58 9.23 -21.27
C TRP A 253 2.95 9.15 -20.58
N ALA A 254 3.85 8.32 -21.12
CA ALA A 254 5.21 8.18 -20.62
C ALA A 254 5.98 9.51 -20.63
N ASN A 255 5.84 10.29 -21.71
CA ASN A 255 6.42 11.62 -21.81
C ASN A 255 5.84 12.60 -20.78
N HIS A 256 4.53 12.55 -20.54
CA HIS A 256 3.86 13.38 -19.53
C HIS A 256 4.34 13.08 -18.11
N VAL A 257 4.55 11.80 -17.79
CA VAL A 257 5.07 11.35 -16.49
C VAL A 257 6.56 11.62 -16.31
N GLY A 258 7.32 11.74 -17.41
CA GLY A 258 8.77 11.91 -17.40
C GLY A 258 9.56 10.60 -17.46
N VAL A 259 8.98 9.54 -18.02
CA VAL A 259 9.69 8.27 -18.28
C VAL A 259 10.82 8.52 -19.26
N SER A 260 12.04 8.18 -18.84
CA SER A 260 13.23 8.29 -19.68
C SER A 260 13.48 7.00 -20.46
N SER A 261 13.83 7.13 -21.73
CA SER A 261 14.29 6.01 -22.56
C SER A 261 15.82 6.01 -22.68
N ILE A 262 16.41 4.83 -22.83
CA ILE A 262 17.85 4.63 -22.98
C ILE A 262 18.16 3.69 -24.14
N ASP A 263 19.33 3.89 -24.76
CA ASP A 263 19.88 3.04 -25.81
C ASP A 263 20.99 2.11 -25.27
N GLY A 264 21.64 1.38 -26.19
CA GLY A 264 22.76 0.51 -25.85
C GLY A 264 23.98 1.22 -25.25
N ASP A 265 24.25 2.47 -25.65
CA ASP A 265 25.38 3.25 -25.13
C ASP A 265 25.13 3.64 -23.68
N GLN A 266 23.91 4.08 -23.34
CA GLN A 266 23.55 4.41 -21.98
C GLN A 266 23.43 3.16 -21.09
N LEU A 267 22.96 2.03 -21.62
CA LEU A 267 23.01 0.75 -20.92
C LEU A 267 24.45 0.33 -20.59
N THR A 268 25.39 0.53 -21.54
CA THR A 268 26.83 0.28 -21.31
C THR A 268 27.40 1.13 -20.18
N ARG A 269 26.97 2.39 -20.05
CA ARG A 269 27.36 3.23 -18.92
C ARG A 269 26.81 2.71 -17.60
N PHE A 270 25.54 2.27 -17.60
CA PHE A 270 24.93 1.72 -16.39
C PHE A 270 25.60 0.42 -15.92
N THR A 271 26.03 -0.45 -16.85
CA THR A 271 26.75 -1.67 -16.49
C THR A 271 28.17 -1.40 -16.01
N ALA A 272 28.79 -0.28 -16.40
CA ALA A 272 30.07 0.16 -15.83
C ALA A 272 29.97 0.67 -14.38
N GLU A 273 28.76 0.93 -13.87
CA GLU A 273 28.50 1.41 -12.51
C GLU A 273 28.08 0.29 -11.53
N LEU A 274 28.13 -0.98 -11.94
CA LEU A 274 27.60 -2.12 -11.17
C LEU A 274 28.26 -2.32 -9.79
N GLU A 275 29.49 -1.84 -9.60
CA GLU A 275 30.17 -1.89 -8.29
C GLU A 275 29.51 -0.92 -7.28
N ASP A 276 28.98 0.21 -7.77
CA ASP A 276 28.48 1.33 -6.97
C ASP A 276 26.96 1.41 -6.90
N ARG A 277 26.26 0.93 -7.94
CA ARG A 277 24.80 1.01 -8.08
C ARG A 277 24.20 -0.35 -8.41
N THR A 278 23.09 -0.67 -7.74
CA THR A 278 22.32 -1.87 -8.06
C THR A 278 21.49 -1.61 -9.33
N LEU A 279 21.61 -2.50 -10.33
CA LEU A 279 20.90 -2.43 -11.60
C LEU A 279 20.04 -3.68 -11.79
N TYR A 280 18.75 -3.48 -12.08
CA TYR A 280 17.83 -4.54 -12.49
C TYR A 280 17.49 -4.38 -13.97
N LEU A 281 17.65 -5.46 -14.74
CA LEU A 281 17.25 -5.54 -16.15
C LEU A 281 16.05 -6.46 -16.26
N LEU A 282 14.86 -5.91 -16.53
CA LEU A 282 13.59 -6.62 -16.42
C LEU A 282 12.80 -6.60 -17.74
N ASP A 283 12.51 -7.78 -18.27
CA ASP A 283 11.65 -7.98 -19.44
C ASP A 283 10.19 -8.06 -18.98
N VAL A 284 9.38 -7.06 -19.33
CA VAL A 284 8.01 -6.92 -18.82
C VAL A 284 6.95 -7.61 -19.66
N ARG A 285 7.36 -8.37 -20.67
CA ARG A 285 6.46 -9.13 -21.55
C ARG A 285 5.94 -10.38 -20.87
N ASP A 286 4.92 -10.98 -21.47
CA ASP A 286 4.37 -12.27 -21.04
C ASP A 286 5.46 -13.36 -20.97
N PRO A 287 5.40 -14.30 -20.01
CA PRO A 287 6.40 -15.36 -19.85
C PRO A 287 6.62 -16.21 -21.12
N GLU A 288 5.57 -16.43 -21.92
CA GLU A 288 5.68 -17.17 -23.17
C GLU A 288 6.49 -16.41 -24.23
N GLU A 289 6.38 -15.08 -24.28
CA GLU A 289 7.21 -14.26 -25.19
C GLU A 289 8.67 -14.25 -24.74
N TYR A 290 8.91 -14.15 -23.44
CA TYR A 290 10.24 -14.26 -22.86
C TYR A 290 10.89 -15.60 -23.20
N ALA A 291 10.17 -16.71 -23.01
CA ALA A 291 10.68 -18.05 -23.28
C ALA A 291 11.03 -18.29 -24.77
N LEU A 292 10.36 -17.61 -25.70
CA LEU A 292 10.66 -17.69 -27.13
C LEU A 292 11.95 -16.93 -27.51
N GLY A 293 12.34 -15.95 -26.70
CA GLY A 293 13.57 -15.18 -26.90
C GLY A 293 13.51 -13.83 -26.19
N HIS A 294 14.61 -13.49 -25.53
CA HIS A 294 14.77 -12.23 -24.79
C HIS A 294 16.24 -11.77 -24.86
N PRO A 295 16.52 -10.48 -24.66
CA PRO A 295 17.89 -9.99 -24.61
C PRO A 295 18.66 -10.56 -23.42
N THR A 296 19.95 -10.83 -23.61
CA THR A 296 20.85 -11.31 -22.55
C THR A 296 20.82 -10.37 -21.35
N GLY A 297 20.80 -10.95 -20.15
CA GLY A 297 20.83 -10.21 -18.88
C GLY A 297 19.45 -9.77 -18.37
N PHE A 298 18.41 -9.79 -19.20
CA PHE A 298 17.05 -9.43 -18.76
C PHE A 298 16.34 -10.64 -18.13
N SER A 299 15.77 -10.43 -16.94
CA SER A 299 14.92 -11.40 -16.24
C SER A 299 13.44 -11.12 -16.50
N ASN A 300 12.61 -12.15 -16.63
CA ASN A 300 11.17 -11.93 -16.85
C ASN A 300 10.47 -11.38 -15.61
N ALA A 301 9.76 -10.27 -15.78
CA ALA A 301 8.98 -9.60 -14.75
C ALA A 301 7.72 -8.97 -15.39
N PRO A 302 6.68 -9.77 -15.70
CA PRO A 302 5.51 -9.30 -16.45
C PRO A 302 4.94 -8.01 -15.85
N GLY A 303 4.73 -6.97 -16.67
CA GLY A 303 4.61 -5.59 -16.18
C GLY A 303 3.52 -5.38 -15.13
N GLY A 304 2.35 -6.00 -15.30
CA GLY A 304 1.27 -5.91 -14.31
C GLY A 304 1.63 -6.55 -12.97
N GLN A 305 2.41 -7.62 -12.98
CA GLN A 305 2.90 -8.30 -11.77
C GLN A 305 4.03 -7.53 -11.12
N LEU A 306 4.95 -6.96 -11.91
CA LEU A 306 6.02 -6.10 -11.41
C LEU A 306 5.46 -4.87 -10.68
N VAL A 307 4.36 -4.26 -11.14
CA VAL A 307 3.70 -3.16 -10.42
C VAL A 307 2.95 -3.66 -9.18
N GLN A 308 2.29 -4.82 -9.24
CA GLN A 308 1.51 -5.39 -8.13
C GLN A 308 2.39 -5.91 -6.98
N ALA A 309 3.59 -6.39 -7.27
CA ALA A 309 4.46 -7.09 -6.34
C ALA A 309 5.94 -6.75 -6.63
N THR A 310 6.27 -5.46 -6.63
CA THR A 310 7.62 -4.99 -7.01
C THR A 310 8.71 -5.62 -6.15
N ASP A 311 8.40 -5.87 -4.87
CA ASP A 311 9.25 -6.54 -3.89
C ASP A 311 9.59 -8.01 -4.22
N GLU A 312 8.90 -8.64 -5.18
CA GLU A 312 9.27 -9.99 -5.67
C GLU A 312 10.42 -9.97 -6.69
N TRP A 313 10.73 -8.81 -7.30
CA TRP A 313 11.81 -8.65 -8.28
C TRP A 313 12.91 -7.68 -7.84
N VAL A 314 12.56 -6.66 -7.05
CA VAL A 314 13.45 -5.53 -6.73
C VAL A 314 13.57 -5.39 -5.22
N GLY A 315 14.63 -5.97 -4.65
CA GLY A 315 14.86 -5.97 -3.22
C GLY A 315 15.59 -4.74 -2.65
N VAL A 316 16.38 -4.04 -3.47
CA VAL A 316 17.17 -2.89 -3.01
C VAL A 316 16.40 -1.59 -3.29
N ARG A 317 15.79 -0.99 -2.25
CA ARG A 317 15.11 0.30 -2.39
C ARG A 317 16.14 1.38 -2.75
N GLY A 318 15.88 2.18 -3.78
CA GLY A 318 16.82 3.18 -4.31
C GLY A 318 17.70 2.68 -5.46
N ALA A 319 17.54 1.42 -5.86
CA ALA A 319 18.20 0.87 -7.04
C ALA A 319 17.66 1.42 -8.36
N ARG A 320 18.43 1.18 -9.43
CA ARG A 320 18.09 1.51 -10.81
C ARG A 320 17.43 0.33 -11.51
N ILE A 321 16.37 0.60 -12.26
CA ILE A 321 15.62 -0.40 -13.04
C ILE A 321 15.64 -0.01 -14.53
N VAL A 322 15.88 -0.97 -15.41
CA VAL A 322 15.70 -0.84 -16.86
C VAL A 322 14.68 -1.87 -17.32
N LEU A 323 13.61 -1.40 -17.94
CA LEU A 323 12.53 -2.24 -18.46
C LEU A 323 12.69 -2.46 -19.96
N TYR A 324 12.40 -3.66 -20.41
CA TYR A 324 12.40 -4.05 -21.82
C TYR A 324 11.04 -4.58 -22.26
N ASP A 325 10.62 -4.16 -23.44
CA ASP A 325 9.58 -4.82 -24.23
C ASP A 325 9.97 -4.77 -25.72
N THR A 326 9.08 -5.26 -26.60
CA THR A 326 9.28 -5.24 -28.05
C THR A 326 8.25 -4.39 -28.80
N ASP A 327 7.29 -3.80 -28.09
CA ASP A 327 6.11 -3.13 -28.65
C ASP A 327 6.10 -1.62 -28.36
N GLY A 328 6.83 -1.19 -27.33
CA GLY A 328 6.89 0.18 -26.88
C GLY A 328 5.69 0.62 -26.05
N VAL A 329 4.87 -0.31 -25.58
CA VAL A 329 3.69 -0.03 -24.75
C VAL A 329 3.94 -0.48 -23.33
N ARG A 330 4.23 -1.77 -23.13
CA ARG A 330 4.24 -2.45 -21.83
C ARG A 330 5.30 -1.88 -20.89
N ALA A 331 6.52 -1.67 -21.38
CA ALA A 331 7.64 -1.09 -20.62
C ALA A 331 7.35 0.36 -20.25
N ARG A 332 6.80 1.16 -21.16
CA ARG A 332 6.42 2.56 -20.89
C ARG A 332 5.33 2.68 -19.83
N MET A 333 4.27 1.88 -19.95
CA MET A 333 3.18 1.88 -18.97
C MET A 333 3.68 1.41 -17.59
N THR A 334 4.48 0.35 -17.55
CA THR A 334 5.07 -0.18 -16.31
C THR A 334 6.02 0.83 -15.66
N ALA A 335 6.93 1.45 -16.44
CA ALA A 335 7.84 2.49 -15.96
C ALA A 335 7.08 3.70 -15.40
N SER A 336 5.96 4.09 -16.02
CA SER A 336 5.15 5.21 -15.53
C SER A 336 4.64 4.99 -14.10
N TRP A 337 4.32 3.74 -13.74
CA TRP A 337 3.90 3.39 -12.38
C TRP A 337 5.07 3.24 -11.42
N LEU A 338 6.17 2.63 -11.85
CA LEU A 338 7.37 2.49 -11.00
C LEU A 338 7.99 3.85 -10.64
N LEU A 339 7.98 4.83 -11.55
CA LEU A 339 8.38 6.22 -11.22
C LEU A 339 7.52 6.80 -10.10
N GLN A 340 6.21 6.65 -10.21
CA GLN A 340 5.24 7.15 -9.21
C GLN A 340 5.35 6.42 -7.86
N LEU A 341 5.78 5.16 -7.87
CA LEU A 341 6.21 4.39 -6.70
C LEU A 341 7.59 4.82 -6.14
N GLY A 342 8.23 5.82 -6.73
CA GLY A 342 9.49 6.42 -6.29
C GLY A 342 10.74 5.65 -6.69
N TRP A 343 10.69 4.85 -7.77
CA TRP A 343 11.85 4.14 -8.31
C TRP A 343 12.60 4.95 -9.36
N GLU A 344 13.93 4.78 -9.43
CA GLU A 344 14.71 5.21 -10.60
C GLU A 344 14.52 4.16 -11.71
N VAL A 345 13.75 4.49 -12.74
CA VAL A 345 13.40 3.55 -13.81
C VAL A 345 13.55 4.16 -15.20
N TYR A 346 14.03 3.33 -16.13
CA TYR A 346 14.23 3.64 -17.54
C TYR A 346 13.57 2.60 -18.43
N VAL A 347 13.22 2.99 -19.66
CA VAL A 347 12.78 2.07 -20.72
C VAL A 347 13.92 1.87 -21.70
N PHE A 348 14.31 0.63 -21.95
CA PHE A 348 15.24 0.30 -23.03
C PHE A 348 14.54 0.46 -24.38
N GLU A 349 15.10 1.24 -25.29
CA GLU A 349 14.50 1.51 -26.59
C GLU A 349 14.37 0.24 -27.43
N GLU A 350 13.15 -0.05 -27.91
CA GLU A 350 12.83 -1.33 -28.57
C GLU A 350 13.55 -1.50 -29.91
N ARG A 351 14.04 -0.41 -30.50
CA ARG A 351 14.82 -0.42 -31.75
C ARG A 351 16.32 -0.54 -31.49
N SER A 352 16.77 -0.37 -30.25
CA SER A 352 18.16 -0.53 -29.87
C SER A 352 18.49 -2.01 -29.67
N SER A 353 19.71 -2.40 -30.01
CA SER A 353 20.26 -3.70 -29.66
C SER A 353 21.02 -3.60 -28.35
N VAL A 354 20.87 -4.59 -27.47
CA VAL A 354 21.77 -4.76 -26.33
C VAL A 354 23.18 -5.03 -26.87
N PRO A 355 24.21 -4.23 -26.52
CA PRO A 355 25.57 -4.44 -26.99
C PRO A 355 26.13 -5.81 -26.59
N ASP A 356 26.95 -6.39 -27.46
CA ASP A 356 27.68 -7.62 -27.17
C ASP A 356 28.74 -7.39 -26.08
N GLY A 357 28.97 -8.41 -25.24
CA GLY A 357 30.05 -8.40 -24.26
C GLY A 357 29.85 -7.49 -23.04
N LEU A 358 28.64 -6.99 -22.80
CA LEU A 358 28.32 -6.30 -21.56
C LEU A 358 28.46 -7.24 -20.35
N ALA A 359 29.06 -6.71 -19.28
CA ALA A 359 28.94 -7.32 -17.96
C ALA A 359 27.53 -7.06 -17.44
N PHE A 360 26.77 -8.11 -17.18
CA PHE A 360 25.45 -8.02 -16.58
C PHE A 360 25.54 -8.26 -15.08
N PRO A 361 24.54 -7.82 -14.29
CA PRO A 361 24.45 -8.18 -12.89
C PRO A 361 24.55 -9.70 -12.74
N GLU A 362 25.64 -10.19 -12.15
CA GLU A 362 25.80 -11.62 -11.86
C GLU A 362 25.00 -11.94 -10.61
N VAL A 363 24.01 -12.81 -10.75
CA VAL A 363 23.25 -13.32 -9.61
C VAL A 363 24.14 -14.30 -8.85
N PRO A 364 24.42 -14.07 -7.55
CA PRO A 364 25.20 -15.00 -6.75
C PRO A 364 24.61 -16.41 -6.81
N SER A 365 25.43 -17.42 -7.10
CA SER A 365 24.99 -18.81 -7.13
C SER A 365 25.46 -19.56 -5.91
N TRP A 366 24.60 -20.44 -5.42
CA TRP A 366 24.93 -21.42 -4.40
C TRP A 366 24.80 -22.82 -4.98
N HIS A 367 25.72 -23.70 -4.62
CA HIS A 367 25.72 -25.09 -5.06
C HIS A 367 25.85 -26.04 -3.87
N PRO A 368 24.97 -27.04 -3.76
CA PRO A 368 25.02 -27.99 -2.67
C PRO A 368 26.25 -28.89 -2.78
N SER A 369 26.85 -29.23 -1.63
CA SER A 369 27.86 -30.27 -1.56
C SER A 369 27.24 -31.63 -1.90
N LYS A 370 27.83 -32.34 -2.87
CA LYS A 370 27.37 -33.68 -3.28
C LYS A 370 27.62 -34.76 -2.23
N ASN A 371 28.43 -34.50 -1.21
CA ASN A 371 28.88 -35.48 -0.22
C ASN A 371 27.75 -36.02 0.68
N SER A 372 26.52 -35.55 0.51
CA SER A 372 25.37 -35.84 1.38
C SER A 372 24.07 -36.00 0.60
N SER A 373 24.20 -36.06 -0.72
CA SER A 373 23.12 -36.29 -1.65
C SER A 373 22.89 -37.79 -1.78
N ILE A 374 21.63 -38.20 -1.77
CA ILE A 374 21.23 -39.58 -2.09
C ILE A 374 20.32 -39.59 -3.32
N THR A 375 20.35 -40.69 -4.06
CA THR A 375 19.40 -40.92 -5.15
C THR A 375 18.07 -41.48 -4.63
N ILE A 376 17.06 -41.51 -5.50
CA ILE A 376 15.78 -42.17 -5.21
C ILE A 376 15.98 -43.65 -4.88
N ASN A 377 16.84 -44.34 -5.64
CA ASN A 377 17.17 -45.75 -5.39
C ASN A 377 17.84 -45.93 -4.02
N ASP A 378 18.72 -45.02 -3.63
CA ASP A 378 19.35 -45.07 -2.31
C ASP A 378 18.30 -44.90 -1.21
N LEU A 379 17.40 -43.91 -1.32
CA LEU A 379 16.31 -43.68 -0.37
C LEU A 379 15.41 -44.91 -0.20
N GLN A 380 15.03 -45.57 -1.30
CA GLN A 380 14.18 -46.77 -1.25
C GLN A 380 14.85 -47.95 -0.55
N ASN A 381 16.18 -48.05 -0.61
CA ASN A 381 16.95 -49.10 0.04
C ASN A 381 17.45 -48.71 1.45
N LEU A 382 17.18 -47.49 1.89
CA LEU A 382 17.68 -46.95 3.16
C LEU A 382 16.76 -47.35 4.32
N ALA A 383 17.12 -48.42 5.01
CA ALA A 383 16.33 -48.96 6.11
C ALA A 383 16.25 -47.98 7.30
N GLY A 384 15.05 -47.78 7.83
CA GLY A 384 14.81 -46.95 9.02
C GLY A 384 14.97 -45.44 8.81
N ALA A 385 15.05 -44.99 7.55
CA ALA A 385 15.12 -43.57 7.23
C ALA A 385 13.82 -42.83 7.58
N ALA A 386 13.92 -41.65 8.19
CA ALA A 386 12.81 -40.72 8.30
C ALA A 386 12.95 -39.62 7.25
N VAL A 387 11.89 -39.38 6.48
CA VAL A 387 11.88 -38.33 5.45
C VAL A 387 11.27 -37.06 6.04
N VAL A 388 11.94 -35.92 5.85
CA VAL A 388 11.47 -34.60 6.27
C VAL A 388 11.42 -33.69 5.05
N ASP A 389 10.23 -33.20 4.75
CA ASP A 389 9.94 -32.36 3.59
C ASP A 389 9.90 -30.87 4.01
N LEU A 390 10.75 -30.08 3.37
CA LEU A 390 10.85 -28.62 3.49
C LEU A 390 10.09 -27.90 2.36
N ALA A 391 9.27 -28.60 1.58
CA ALA A 391 8.34 -27.96 0.67
C ALA A 391 7.39 -27.04 1.44
N ARG A 392 6.99 -25.94 0.79
CA ARG A 392 5.95 -25.05 1.33
C ARG A 392 4.67 -25.85 1.61
N SER A 393 3.96 -25.57 2.69
CA SER A 393 2.87 -26.39 3.20
C SER A 393 1.73 -26.62 2.21
N PRO A 394 1.35 -25.70 1.29
CA PRO A 394 0.37 -26.00 0.24
C PRO A 394 0.88 -27.07 -0.75
N SER A 395 2.16 -27.03 -1.14
CA SER A 395 2.76 -28.02 -2.02
C SER A 395 2.84 -29.39 -1.34
N TYR A 396 3.26 -29.43 -0.07
CA TYR A 396 3.27 -30.64 0.74
C TYR A 396 1.87 -31.28 0.85
N ARG A 397 0.82 -30.48 1.15
CA ARG A 397 -0.56 -30.98 1.20
C ARG A 397 -1.07 -31.52 -0.14
N LYS A 398 -0.63 -30.91 -1.25
CA LYS A 398 -1.00 -31.36 -2.60
C LYS A 398 -0.40 -32.74 -2.92
N GLY A 399 0.77 -33.02 -2.38
CA GLY A 399 1.37 -34.35 -2.38
C GLY A 399 2.84 -34.32 -1.93
N HIS A 400 3.25 -35.34 -1.18
CA HIS A 400 4.61 -35.51 -0.65
C HIS A 400 5.04 -36.97 -0.70
N ILE A 401 6.34 -37.24 -0.49
CA ILE A 401 6.86 -38.61 -0.45
C ILE A 401 6.17 -39.38 0.69
N PRO A 402 5.69 -40.62 0.46
CA PRO A 402 4.96 -41.38 1.48
C PRO A 402 5.69 -41.46 2.83
N GLY A 403 4.97 -41.15 3.90
CA GLY A 403 5.47 -41.11 5.26
C GLY A 403 6.31 -39.88 5.62
N ALA A 404 6.56 -38.94 4.69
CA ALA A 404 7.36 -37.75 4.96
C ALA A 404 6.68 -36.80 5.95
N TRP A 405 7.48 -36.22 6.85
CA TRP A 405 7.05 -35.19 7.77
C TRP A 405 7.25 -33.80 7.17
N PHE A 406 6.28 -32.91 7.27
CA PHE A 406 6.50 -31.49 7.00
C PHE A 406 7.30 -30.83 8.13
N ALA A 407 8.32 -30.05 7.79
CA ALA A 407 8.99 -29.14 8.72
C ALA A 407 9.15 -27.74 8.11
N SER A 408 8.98 -26.73 8.96
CA SER A 408 9.32 -25.34 8.65
C SER A 408 10.84 -25.20 8.69
N GLY A 409 11.40 -24.62 7.63
CA GLY A 409 12.85 -24.51 7.48
C GLY A 409 13.54 -23.76 8.64
N PRO A 410 13.04 -22.60 9.08
CA PRO A 410 13.61 -21.88 10.22
C PRO A 410 13.60 -22.70 11.52
N GLU A 411 12.64 -23.59 11.69
CA GLU A 411 12.43 -24.39 12.91
C GLU A 411 13.07 -25.78 12.86
N LEU A 412 13.69 -26.14 11.74
CA LEU A 412 14.21 -27.48 11.46
C LEU A 412 15.07 -28.05 12.60
N ALA A 413 16.03 -27.28 13.12
CA ALA A 413 16.93 -27.74 14.17
C ALA A 413 16.21 -28.07 15.50
N ARG A 414 15.09 -27.41 15.79
CA ARG A 414 14.26 -27.70 16.95
C ARG A 414 13.41 -28.95 16.68
N ASP A 415 12.80 -29.00 15.51
CA ASP A 415 11.72 -29.93 15.17
C ASP A 415 12.19 -31.30 14.68
N LEU A 416 13.48 -31.49 14.41
CA LEU A 416 14.04 -32.82 14.11
C LEU A 416 14.15 -33.74 15.33
N ARG A 417 14.29 -33.18 16.54
CA ARG A 417 14.57 -33.94 17.77
C ARG A 417 13.44 -34.90 18.19
N PRO A 418 12.16 -34.58 18.02
CA PRO A 418 11.06 -35.47 18.39
C PRO A 418 10.83 -36.66 17.44
N ILE A 419 11.55 -36.75 16.31
CA ILE A 419 11.39 -37.85 15.36
C ILE A 419 11.97 -39.14 15.97
N ASP A 420 11.12 -40.12 16.24
CA ASP A 420 11.52 -41.43 16.77
C ASP A 420 12.47 -42.20 15.81
N GLY A 421 13.23 -43.15 16.39
CA GLY A 421 14.11 -44.08 15.67
C GLY A 421 15.58 -43.64 15.55
N ASP A 422 16.43 -44.58 15.17
CA ASP A 422 17.90 -44.40 15.13
C ASP A 422 18.48 -44.31 13.71
N GLY A 423 17.66 -44.51 12.67
CA GLY A 423 18.10 -44.49 11.26
C GLY A 423 18.39 -43.07 10.74
N PRO A 424 18.85 -42.91 9.49
CA PRO A 424 19.17 -41.60 8.93
C PRO A 424 17.94 -40.68 8.79
N ILE A 425 18.16 -39.37 8.77
CA ILE A 425 17.18 -38.34 8.38
C ILE A 425 17.45 -37.94 6.94
N VAL A 426 16.44 -38.00 6.08
CA VAL A 426 16.53 -37.57 4.69
C VAL A 426 15.68 -36.33 4.49
N LEU A 427 16.33 -35.20 4.19
CA LEU A 427 15.65 -33.97 3.83
C LEU A 427 15.22 -34.02 2.36
N THR A 428 14.01 -33.55 2.06
CA THR A 428 13.54 -33.30 0.69
C THR A 428 12.89 -31.92 0.61
N SER A 429 12.80 -31.40 -0.61
CA SER A 429 12.05 -30.21 -1.00
C SER A 429 11.62 -30.41 -2.46
N PRO A 430 10.87 -29.52 -3.13
CA PRO A 430 10.38 -29.78 -4.47
C PRO A 430 11.48 -30.13 -5.47
N ASP A 431 12.54 -29.32 -5.53
CA ASP A 431 13.73 -29.49 -6.38
C ASP A 431 14.94 -30.06 -5.63
N GLY A 432 14.84 -30.25 -4.31
CA GLY A 432 15.93 -30.68 -3.43
C GLY A 432 16.87 -29.55 -2.97
N ASP A 433 16.74 -28.33 -3.49
CA ASP A 433 17.68 -27.23 -3.20
C ASP A 433 17.53 -26.74 -1.76
N VAL A 434 16.30 -26.42 -1.33
CA VAL A 434 16.04 -25.97 0.06
C VAL A 434 16.45 -27.05 1.06
N ALA A 435 16.20 -28.32 0.75
CA ALA A 435 16.68 -29.44 1.56
C ALA A 435 18.21 -29.44 1.70
N ALA A 436 18.92 -29.28 0.58
CA ALA A 436 20.37 -29.27 0.57
C ALA A 436 20.95 -28.04 1.31
N MET A 437 20.33 -26.86 1.18
CA MET A 437 20.76 -25.63 1.84
C MET A 437 20.69 -25.72 3.37
N ASN A 438 19.78 -26.54 3.90
CA ASN A 438 19.56 -26.67 5.34
C ASN A 438 20.23 -27.92 5.96
N ILE A 439 21.08 -28.64 5.22
CA ILE A 439 21.69 -29.88 5.72
C ILE A 439 22.65 -29.66 6.88
N ASP A 440 23.48 -28.61 6.83
CA ASP A 440 24.46 -28.34 7.88
C ASP A 440 23.78 -27.89 9.18
N GLU A 441 22.65 -27.20 9.07
CA GLU A 441 21.83 -26.83 10.22
C GLU A 441 21.20 -28.07 10.87
N ALA A 442 20.62 -28.96 10.06
CA ALA A 442 20.08 -30.22 10.54
C ALA A 442 21.15 -31.08 11.24
N ARG A 443 22.36 -31.18 10.67
CA ARG A 443 23.49 -31.93 11.26
C ARG A 443 23.96 -31.41 12.60
N LYS A 444 23.94 -30.09 12.80
CA LYS A 444 24.30 -29.49 14.09
C LYS A 444 23.26 -29.82 15.17
N SER A 445 22.03 -30.14 14.76
CA SER A 445 20.91 -30.32 15.67
C SER A 445 20.68 -31.76 16.14
N ILE A 446 21.20 -32.77 15.42
CA ILE A 446 20.96 -34.18 15.69
C ILE A 446 22.21 -35.03 15.41
N SER A 447 22.42 -36.09 16.20
CA SER A 447 23.56 -37.02 16.04
C SER A 447 23.34 -38.09 14.97
N ARG A 448 22.12 -38.19 14.42
CA ARG A 448 21.77 -39.12 13.35
C ARG A 448 22.41 -38.66 12.04
N GLU A 449 22.71 -39.59 11.14
CA GLU A 449 23.14 -39.23 9.79
C GLU A 449 22.05 -38.40 9.10
N VAL A 450 22.43 -37.28 8.49
CA VAL A 450 21.53 -36.42 7.73
C VAL A 450 21.98 -36.37 6.27
N LEU A 451 21.03 -36.65 5.38
CA LEU A 451 21.17 -36.73 3.93
C LEU A 451 20.09 -35.85 3.28
N TYR A 452 20.23 -35.55 1.99
CA TYR A 452 19.16 -34.90 1.22
C TYR A 452 18.91 -35.64 -0.10
N LEU A 453 17.65 -35.63 -0.56
CA LEU A 453 17.24 -36.28 -1.79
C LEU A 453 17.61 -35.43 -3.02
N ALA A 454 18.46 -35.97 -3.89
CA ALA A 454 18.85 -35.33 -5.15
C ALA A 454 17.63 -35.10 -6.05
N GLY A 455 17.40 -33.85 -6.47
CA GLY A 455 16.25 -33.48 -7.30
C GLY A 455 14.90 -33.52 -6.56
N GLY A 456 14.91 -33.82 -5.26
CA GLY A 456 13.77 -33.68 -4.37
C GLY A 456 12.54 -34.51 -4.75
N THR A 457 11.38 -34.03 -4.31
CA THR A 457 10.08 -34.66 -4.56
C THR A 457 9.70 -34.63 -6.04
N MET A 458 10.19 -33.65 -6.83
CA MET A 458 9.98 -33.63 -8.28
C MET A 458 10.67 -34.80 -8.98
N ALA A 459 11.91 -35.13 -8.59
CA ALA A 459 12.59 -36.30 -9.14
C ALA A 459 11.89 -37.61 -8.75
N TRP A 460 11.38 -37.70 -7.51
CA TRP A 460 10.57 -38.83 -7.05
C TRP A 460 9.33 -39.05 -7.93
N VAL A 461 8.60 -37.97 -8.25
CA VAL A 461 7.44 -38.02 -9.16
C VAL A 461 7.86 -38.38 -10.59
N ALA A 462 8.95 -37.80 -11.10
CA ALA A 462 9.46 -38.09 -12.43
C ALA A 462 9.89 -39.56 -12.60
N ALA A 463 10.31 -40.22 -11.52
CA ALA A 463 10.59 -41.66 -11.47
C ALA A 463 9.33 -42.55 -11.38
N GLY A 464 8.13 -41.95 -11.36
CA GLY A 464 6.86 -42.67 -11.34
C GLY A 464 6.44 -43.21 -9.97
N HIS A 465 7.05 -42.72 -8.90
CA HIS A 465 6.68 -43.14 -7.54
C HIS A 465 5.45 -42.38 -7.02
N PRO A 466 4.63 -43.01 -6.15
CA PRO A 466 3.40 -42.41 -5.64
C PRO A 466 3.69 -41.30 -4.62
N LEU A 467 2.73 -40.40 -4.46
CA LEU A 467 2.69 -39.40 -3.38
C LEU A 467 1.59 -39.74 -2.38
N GLU A 468 1.78 -39.29 -1.14
CA GLU A 468 0.78 -39.26 -0.09
C GLU A 468 0.23 -37.83 0.08
N THR A 469 -0.99 -37.72 0.61
CA THR A 469 -1.64 -36.43 0.91
C THR A 469 -2.03 -36.27 2.39
N GLU A 470 -1.97 -37.36 3.17
CA GLU A 470 -2.19 -37.32 4.61
C GLU A 470 -1.04 -36.55 5.28
N SER A 471 -1.36 -35.42 5.90
CA SER A 471 -0.33 -34.51 6.39
C SER A 471 0.22 -34.93 7.75
N ARG A 472 1.54 -34.95 7.88
CA ARG A 472 2.27 -35.18 9.14
C ARG A 472 3.09 -33.95 9.50
N TRP A 473 2.73 -33.25 10.57
CA TRP A 473 3.33 -31.96 10.94
C TRP A 473 4.39 -32.14 12.04
N LEU A 474 5.65 -31.80 11.76
CA LEU A 474 6.64 -31.52 12.81
C LEU A 474 6.57 -30.06 13.24
N SER A 475 6.39 -29.16 12.28
CA SER A 475 6.24 -27.72 12.51
C SER A 475 4.80 -27.27 12.23
N GLN A 476 4.39 -26.19 12.88
CA GLN A 476 3.16 -25.49 12.47
C GLN A 476 3.34 -24.93 11.04
N PRO A 477 2.34 -25.09 10.15
CA PRO A 477 2.43 -24.63 8.76
C PRO A 477 2.15 -23.12 8.64
N ILE A 478 3.05 -22.32 9.20
CA ILE A 478 3.04 -20.84 9.18
C ILE A 478 3.91 -20.26 8.04
N ASP A 479 4.38 -21.12 7.15
CA ASP A 479 5.31 -20.79 6.09
C ASP A 479 4.66 -19.96 4.97
N VAL A 480 3.35 -20.08 4.74
CA VAL A 480 2.62 -19.36 3.70
C VAL A 480 1.52 -18.46 4.28
N TYR A 481 1.46 -17.21 3.82
CA TYR A 481 0.33 -16.33 4.11
C TYR A 481 -0.91 -16.79 3.32
N ARG A 482 -2.00 -17.09 4.03
CA ARG A 482 -3.30 -17.39 3.40
C ARG A 482 -3.96 -16.09 2.91
N ARG A 483 -3.58 -15.68 1.70
CA ARG A 483 -4.08 -14.49 1.01
C ARG A 483 -5.62 -14.51 0.87
N PRO A 484 -6.37 -13.58 1.50
CA PRO A 484 -7.84 -13.56 1.43
C PRO A 484 -8.40 -13.37 0.01
N TYR A 485 -7.57 -12.86 -0.90
CA TYR A 485 -7.90 -12.57 -2.30
C TYR A 485 -7.52 -13.68 -3.29
N GLU A 486 -7.00 -14.83 -2.83
CA GLU A 486 -6.68 -15.97 -3.69
C GLU A 486 -7.58 -17.18 -3.39
N GLY A 487 -8.07 -17.84 -4.46
CA GLY A 487 -8.98 -18.99 -4.36
C GLY A 487 -10.41 -18.62 -4.00
N THR A 488 -11.23 -19.64 -3.73
CA THR A 488 -12.69 -19.50 -3.54
C THR A 488 -13.18 -19.96 -2.15
N SER A 489 -12.28 -20.42 -1.28
CA SER A 489 -12.61 -21.06 0.00
C SER A 489 -12.34 -20.19 1.23
N ASN A 490 -12.00 -18.90 1.05
CA ASN A 490 -11.76 -17.98 2.15
C ASN A 490 -13.07 -17.60 2.84
N ALA A 491 -13.03 -17.43 4.16
CA ALA A 491 -14.21 -17.03 4.90
C ALA A 491 -14.57 -15.57 4.57
N ARG A 492 -15.86 -15.25 4.54
CA ARG A 492 -16.35 -13.89 4.25
C ARG A 492 -15.76 -12.83 5.18
N LYS A 493 -15.53 -13.16 6.46
CA LYS A 493 -14.91 -12.27 7.44
C LYS A 493 -13.47 -11.90 7.08
N ASP A 494 -12.71 -12.84 6.51
CA ASP A 494 -11.29 -12.64 6.18
C ASP A 494 -11.19 -11.79 4.89
N MET A 495 -12.10 -12.04 3.95
CA MET A 495 -12.25 -11.21 2.75
C MET A 495 -12.66 -9.75 3.09
N GLN A 496 -13.63 -9.56 3.99
CA GLN A 496 -14.02 -8.22 4.43
C GLN A 496 -12.89 -7.53 5.21
N GLY A 497 -12.23 -8.24 6.13
CA GLY A 497 -11.10 -7.71 6.89
C GLY A 497 -9.92 -7.29 5.99
N TYR A 498 -9.69 -7.97 4.87
CA TYR A 498 -8.72 -7.55 3.85
C TYR A 498 -9.11 -6.20 3.23
N LEU A 499 -10.37 -6.01 2.83
CA LEU A 499 -10.83 -4.74 2.27
C LEU A 499 -10.75 -3.61 3.31
N ASP A 500 -11.18 -3.87 4.55
CA ASP A 500 -11.12 -2.90 5.65
C ASP A 500 -9.68 -2.46 5.93
N TRP A 501 -8.71 -3.37 5.79
CA TRP A 501 -7.30 -3.06 5.86
C TRP A 501 -6.83 -2.20 4.68
N GLU A 502 -7.17 -2.54 3.42
CA GLU A 502 -6.78 -1.73 2.25
C GLU A 502 -7.26 -0.27 2.39
N TYR A 503 -8.49 -0.03 2.83
CA TYR A 503 -9.01 1.33 3.07
C TYR A 503 -8.20 2.13 4.12
N GLY A 504 -7.53 1.45 5.05
CA GLY A 504 -6.70 2.07 6.07
C GLY A 504 -5.29 2.45 5.60
N LEU A 505 -4.84 1.94 4.45
CA LEU A 505 -3.45 2.06 4.00
C LEU A 505 -3.00 3.51 3.76
N ILE A 506 -3.90 4.38 3.29
CA ILE A 506 -3.56 5.78 3.03
C ILE A 506 -3.20 6.52 4.32
N ALA A 507 -3.97 6.29 5.38
CA ALA A 507 -3.70 6.88 6.69
C ALA A 507 -2.38 6.35 7.26
N GLN A 508 -2.12 5.05 7.12
CA GLN A 508 -0.83 4.46 7.51
C GLN A 508 0.33 5.05 6.71
N LEU A 509 0.25 5.15 5.38
CA LEU A 509 1.29 5.78 4.55
C LEU A 509 1.57 7.22 4.97
N ALA A 510 0.51 7.99 5.29
CA ALA A 510 0.64 9.37 5.74
C ALA A 510 1.34 9.48 7.11
N ASN A 511 1.06 8.55 8.03
CA ASN A 511 1.76 8.47 9.31
C ASN A 511 3.22 8.02 9.14
N ASP A 512 3.47 7.09 8.22
CA ASP A 512 4.78 6.49 8.04
C ASP A 512 5.77 7.47 7.39
N GLY A 513 5.37 8.17 6.33
CA GLY A 513 6.13 9.29 5.77
C GLY A 513 7.47 8.95 5.11
N VAL A 514 7.73 7.68 4.80
CA VAL A 514 8.98 7.22 4.14
C VAL A 514 8.78 6.75 2.69
N ALA A 515 7.54 6.63 2.23
CA ALA A 515 7.22 6.03 0.95
C ALA A 515 7.72 6.85 -0.26
N CYS A 516 7.66 8.19 -0.14
CA CYS A 516 7.97 9.15 -1.20
C CYS A 516 7.20 8.89 -2.52
N PHE A 517 6.01 8.28 -2.44
CA PHE A 517 5.14 8.07 -3.59
C PHE A 517 4.57 9.41 -4.09
N HIS A 518 4.33 9.49 -5.39
CA HIS A 518 3.63 10.61 -6.01
C HIS A 518 2.67 10.10 -7.08
N VAL A 519 1.61 10.86 -7.35
CA VAL A 519 0.65 10.55 -8.42
C VAL A 519 0.63 11.71 -9.41
N ASN A 520 0.87 11.40 -10.69
CA ASN A 520 0.88 12.40 -11.75
C ASN A 520 -0.52 12.55 -12.36
N PHE A 521 -1.04 13.77 -12.34
CA PHE A 521 -2.37 14.07 -12.87
C PHE A 521 -2.37 14.21 -14.39
N THR A 522 -3.40 13.69 -15.07
CA THR A 522 -3.73 14.08 -16.45
C THR A 522 -4.66 15.28 -16.46
N SER A 523 -4.42 16.27 -17.33
CA SER A 523 -5.35 17.40 -17.56
C SER A 523 -6.54 17.05 -18.47
N LEU A 524 -6.71 15.77 -18.80
CA LEU A 524 -7.78 15.27 -19.67
C LEU A 524 -9.01 15.02 -18.80
N SER A 525 -9.85 16.06 -18.68
CA SER A 525 -11.21 15.87 -18.19
C SER A 525 -11.93 14.86 -19.10
N PRO A 526 -12.55 13.79 -18.56
CA PRO A 526 -13.45 12.95 -19.34
C PRO A 526 -14.52 13.83 -19.99
N ARG A 527 -14.87 13.52 -21.26
CA ARG A 527 -15.99 14.16 -21.95
C ARG A 527 -17.30 13.82 -21.21
N PHE A 528 -17.65 14.61 -20.20
CA PHE A 528 -18.95 14.55 -19.55
C PHE A 528 -20.01 15.17 -20.45
N TYR A 529 -21.01 14.37 -20.86
CA TYR A 529 -22.23 14.90 -21.46
C TYR A 529 -23.19 15.39 -20.35
N ARG A 530 -23.31 16.72 -20.27
CA ARG A 530 -24.47 17.57 -19.92
C ARG A 530 -25.47 17.11 -18.82
N MET A 531 -25.58 17.92 -17.76
CA MET A 531 -26.68 18.89 -17.58
C MET A 531 -26.50 19.71 -16.30
N THR A 532 -26.46 21.04 -16.45
CA THR A 532 -26.54 22.06 -15.39
C THR A 532 -25.36 22.14 -14.40
N ILE A 533 -24.94 23.37 -14.14
CA ILE A 533 -23.78 23.75 -13.35
C ILE A 533 -23.91 23.22 -11.91
N SER A 534 -23.05 22.27 -11.50
CA SER A 534 -22.22 22.32 -10.28
C SER A 534 -21.60 20.95 -9.92
N ASN A 535 -20.59 20.47 -10.65
CA ASN A 535 -19.79 19.31 -10.23
C ASN A 535 -18.31 19.71 -10.18
N ALA A 536 -17.80 19.97 -8.98
CA ALA A 536 -16.37 20.10 -8.71
C ALA A 536 -15.88 18.79 -8.07
N SER A 537 -15.17 17.97 -8.85
CA SER A 537 -14.61 16.66 -8.48
C SER A 537 -13.15 16.75 -8.02
N SER A 538 -12.76 17.90 -7.47
CA SER A 538 -11.55 18.07 -6.64
C SER A 538 -11.88 19.07 -5.54
N PRO A 539 -11.32 18.94 -4.31
CA PRO A 539 -11.50 19.96 -3.28
C PRO A 539 -11.09 21.32 -3.86
N PRO A 540 -11.94 22.35 -3.79
CA PRO A 540 -11.70 23.64 -4.43
C PRO A 540 -10.33 24.16 -3.98
N ASN A 541 -9.49 24.59 -4.92
CA ASN A 541 -8.19 25.19 -4.62
C ASN A 541 -8.38 26.50 -3.83
N LYS A 542 -7.28 27.11 -3.35
CA LYS A 542 -7.37 28.31 -2.51
C LYS A 542 -8.17 29.47 -3.15
N VAL A 543 -8.04 29.68 -4.45
CA VAL A 543 -8.77 30.73 -5.19
C VAL A 543 -10.25 30.38 -5.29
N GLN A 544 -10.57 29.12 -5.61
CA GLN A 544 -11.95 28.62 -5.65
C GLN A 544 -12.61 28.71 -4.27
N ARG A 545 -11.88 28.44 -3.19
CA ARG A 545 -12.37 28.61 -1.81
C ARG A 545 -12.61 30.05 -1.43
N GLN A 546 -11.81 30.99 -1.94
CA GLN A 546 -12.06 32.42 -1.76
C GLN A 546 -13.36 32.83 -2.46
N ALA A 547 -13.55 32.41 -3.72
CA ALA A 547 -14.80 32.64 -4.45
C ALA A 547 -16.01 32.01 -3.75
N LEU A 548 -15.86 30.79 -3.23
CA LEU A 548 -16.86 30.10 -2.42
C LEU A 548 -17.19 30.87 -1.13
N ALA A 549 -16.19 31.43 -0.45
CA ALA A 549 -16.38 32.25 0.74
C ALA A 549 -17.25 33.48 0.41
N GLU A 550 -16.96 34.14 -0.70
CA GLU A 550 -17.68 35.32 -1.15
C GLU A 550 -19.12 34.99 -1.56
N GLU A 551 -19.32 33.88 -2.27
CA GLU A 551 -20.65 33.39 -2.63
C GLU A 551 -21.48 33.07 -1.37
N THR A 552 -20.88 32.34 -0.43
CA THR A 552 -21.51 31.97 0.85
C THR A 552 -21.87 33.22 1.64
N ARG A 553 -20.97 34.21 1.73
CA ARG A 553 -21.24 35.50 2.36
C ARG A 553 -22.40 36.24 1.70
N ARG A 554 -22.50 36.21 0.37
CA ARG A 554 -23.58 36.85 -0.40
C ARG A 554 -24.92 36.17 -0.14
N LEU A 555 -24.95 34.83 -0.12
CA LEU A 555 -26.17 34.04 0.09
C LEU A 555 -26.68 34.12 1.52
N THR A 556 -25.76 34.25 2.50
CA THR A 556 -26.08 34.24 3.92
C THR A 556 -27.18 35.25 4.29
N SER A 557 -27.15 36.47 3.76
CA SER A 557 -28.18 37.48 4.03
C SER A 557 -29.58 37.07 3.55
N HIS A 558 -29.66 36.31 2.46
CA HIS A 558 -30.93 35.78 1.95
C HIS A 558 -31.39 34.55 2.74
N ILE A 559 -30.45 33.66 3.11
CA ILE A 559 -30.76 32.48 3.93
C ILE A 559 -31.25 32.89 5.32
N ILE A 560 -30.69 33.94 5.93
CA ILE A 560 -31.15 34.46 7.23
C ILE A 560 -32.60 34.98 7.16
N SER A 561 -33.03 35.52 6.01
CA SER A 561 -34.39 36.04 5.87
C SER A 561 -35.41 34.98 5.43
N SER A 562 -34.97 33.87 4.83
CA SER A 562 -35.84 32.82 4.28
C SER A 562 -35.90 31.53 5.10
N ALA A 563 -34.86 31.25 5.89
CA ALA A 563 -34.80 30.17 6.87
C ALA A 563 -34.60 30.80 8.25
N ASP A 564 -35.24 30.26 9.29
CA ASP A 564 -35.25 30.76 10.69
C ASP A 564 -33.85 30.72 11.37
N ALA A 565 -32.87 31.38 10.76
CA ALA A 565 -31.47 31.41 11.15
C ALA A 565 -31.25 32.52 12.17
N SER A 566 -30.50 32.21 13.23
CA SER A 566 -30.13 33.22 14.22
C SER A 566 -28.95 34.06 13.72
N THR A 567 -29.03 35.38 13.92
CA THR A 567 -27.84 36.26 13.90
C THR A 567 -27.26 36.50 15.29
N GLU A 568 -27.98 36.08 16.33
CA GLU A 568 -27.60 36.21 17.72
C GLU A 568 -26.74 35.04 18.18
N SER A 569 -25.85 35.31 19.13
CA SER A 569 -25.02 34.32 19.81
C SER A 569 -24.61 34.81 21.20
N VAL A 570 -24.29 33.87 22.08
CA VAL A 570 -23.91 34.14 23.46
C VAL A 570 -22.45 33.79 23.67
N TYR A 571 -21.67 34.72 24.19
CA TYR A 571 -20.28 34.47 24.59
C TYR A 571 -20.18 34.19 26.08
N TYR A 572 -19.61 33.05 26.41
CA TYR A 572 -19.24 32.65 27.76
C TYR A 572 -17.73 32.86 27.90
N SER A 573 -17.32 33.85 28.69
CA SER A 573 -15.90 34.18 28.90
C SER A 573 -15.19 33.29 29.93
N MET A 574 -15.94 32.38 30.58
CA MET A 574 -15.44 31.48 31.61
C MET A 574 -16.05 30.10 31.41
N GLN A 575 -15.39 29.09 31.97
CA GLN A 575 -15.90 27.73 31.99
C GLN A 575 -17.27 27.69 32.67
N LEU A 576 -18.25 27.09 32.00
CA LEU A 576 -19.57 26.85 32.59
C LEU A 576 -19.44 25.85 33.74
N PRO A 577 -20.22 26.02 34.83
CA PRO A 577 -20.20 25.08 35.94
C PRO A 577 -20.57 23.68 35.44
N ARG A 578 -19.80 22.68 35.87
CA ARG A 578 -20.10 21.28 35.58
C ARG A 578 -21.48 20.96 36.15
N ARG A 579 -22.36 20.43 35.32
CA ARG A 579 -23.66 19.90 35.78
C ARG A 579 -23.47 18.51 36.35
N ASP A 580 -24.22 18.21 37.40
CA ASP A 580 -24.29 16.86 37.94
C ASP A 580 -24.86 15.90 36.87
N PRO A 581 -24.39 14.64 36.82
CA PRO A 581 -24.96 13.64 35.93
C PRO A 581 -26.46 13.50 36.15
N ILE A 582 -27.23 13.38 35.07
CA ILE A 582 -28.67 13.13 35.17
C ILE A 582 -28.85 11.70 35.71
N PRO A 583 -29.59 11.49 36.82
CA PRO A 583 -29.85 10.15 37.33
C PRO A 583 -30.55 9.29 36.26
N ASN A 584 -30.13 8.02 36.11
CA ASN A 584 -30.68 7.05 35.16
C ASN A 584 -30.45 7.36 33.65
N SER A 585 -29.43 8.14 33.28
CA SER A 585 -29.03 8.25 31.87
C SER A 585 -28.23 7.03 31.41
N SER A 586 -28.59 6.46 30.26
CA SER A 586 -27.74 5.49 29.56
C SER A 586 -26.37 6.12 29.24
N PRO A 587 -25.26 5.34 29.27
CA PRO A 587 -23.96 5.84 28.86
C PRO A 587 -23.99 6.34 27.41
N PRO A 588 -23.24 7.41 27.06
CA PRO A 588 -23.23 7.92 25.70
C PRO A 588 -22.61 6.89 24.75
N ARG A 589 -23.21 6.74 23.56
CA ARG A 589 -22.59 5.99 22.47
C ARG A 589 -21.51 6.87 21.84
N ILE A 590 -20.27 6.40 21.82
CA ILE A 590 -19.14 7.09 21.20
C ILE A 590 -18.80 6.37 19.90
N THR A 591 -18.73 7.12 18.81
CA THR A 591 -18.35 6.62 17.49
C THR A 591 -17.30 7.54 16.89
N VAL A 592 -16.27 6.96 16.28
CA VAL A 592 -15.24 7.69 15.54
C VAL A 592 -15.51 7.46 14.05
N GLN A 593 -15.65 8.55 13.29
CA GLN A 593 -15.98 8.51 11.86
C GLN A 593 -15.16 9.54 11.10
N ASN A 594 -14.71 9.19 9.91
CA ASN A 594 -14.02 10.11 9.02
C ASN A 594 -15.07 10.90 8.21
N SER A 595 -15.59 11.98 8.79
CA SER A 595 -16.65 12.80 8.20
C SER A 595 -16.60 14.25 8.70
N ASP A 596 -17.01 15.21 7.86
CA ASP A 596 -17.21 16.61 8.28
C ASP A 596 -18.32 16.70 9.35
N SER A 597 -18.21 17.69 10.26
CA SER A 597 -19.12 17.78 11.41
C SER A 597 -20.58 18.08 11.02
N PHE A 598 -20.83 18.80 9.92
CA PHE A 598 -22.19 18.99 9.44
C PHE A 598 -22.70 17.78 8.64
N THR A 599 -21.82 17.06 7.96
CA THR A 599 -22.17 15.79 7.30
C THR A 599 -22.57 14.74 8.34
N ALA A 600 -21.84 14.65 9.46
CA ALA A 600 -22.20 13.85 10.62
C ALA A 600 -23.55 14.26 11.24
N ALA A 601 -23.79 15.57 11.39
CA ALA A 601 -25.05 16.09 11.90
C ALA A 601 -26.24 15.70 11.01
N ARG A 602 -26.07 15.80 9.68
CA ARG A 602 -27.08 15.35 8.72
C ARG A 602 -27.43 13.88 8.93
N ALA A 603 -26.44 12.99 8.98
CA ALA A 603 -26.67 11.56 9.13
C ALA A 603 -27.47 11.21 10.42
N ILE A 604 -27.28 11.99 11.49
CA ILE A 604 -28.07 11.88 12.72
C ILE A 604 -29.52 12.33 12.48
N LEU A 605 -29.75 13.43 11.75
CA LEU A 605 -31.11 13.89 11.43
C LEU A 605 -31.85 12.95 10.49
N ASP A 606 -31.14 12.37 9.51
CA ASP A 606 -31.74 11.43 8.56
C ASP A 606 -32.23 10.16 9.26
N THR A 607 -31.56 9.76 10.34
CA THR A 607 -31.96 8.62 11.18
C THR A 607 -32.92 9.01 12.31
N ASN A 608 -32.84 10.24 12.81
CA ASN A 608 -33.72 10.78 13.84
C ASN A 608 -34.01 12.28 13.59
N PRO A 609 -35.08 12.61 12.86
CA PRO A 609 -35.43 13.99 12.49
C PRO A 609 -35.71 14.92 13.68
N THR A 610 -35.95 14.35 14.88
CA THR A 610 -36.24 15.12 16.11
C THR A 610 -35.02 15.26 17.03
N ALA A 611 -33.86 14.75 16.63
CA ALA A 611 -32.64 14.83 17.42
C ALA A 611 -32.22 16.28 17.66
N LYS A 612 -31.85 16.59 18.91
CA LYS A 612 -31.21 17.87 19.24
C LYS A 612 -29.71 17.76 19.00
N ILE A 613 -29.21 18.43 17.97
CA ILE A 613 -27.81 18.33 17.55
C ILE A 613 -26.99 19.53 18.03
N GLY A 614 -25.88 19.22 18.70
CA GLY A 614 -24.82 20.18 19.01
C GLY A 614 -23.55 19.83 18.24
N VAL A 615 -23.00 20.80 17.51
CA VAL A 615 -21.73 20.69 16.80
C VAL A 615 -20.65 21.42 17.58
N LEU A 616 -19.53 20.74 17.84
CA LEU A 616 -18.37 21.33 18.49
C LEU A 616 -17.37 21.81 17.43
N ASN A 617 -17.13 23.13 17.41
CA ASN A 617 -16.22 23.79 16.49
C ASN A 617 -14.91 24.17 17.19
N MET A 618 -13.78 23.68 16.64
CA MET A 618 -12.43 24.10 16.99
C MET A 618 -12.12 25.46 16.34
N ALA A 619 -12.50 26.52 17.04
CA ALA A 619 -12.41 27.89 16.57
C ALA A 619 -10.99 28.46 16.61
N SER A 620 -10.77 29.52 15.84
CA SER A 620 -9.61 30.37 15.98
C SER A 620 -9.64 31.11 17.32
N GLU A 621 -8.49 31.19 18.00
CA GLU A 621 -8.33 32.06 19.17
C GLU A 621 -8.54 33.55 18.80
N LYS A 622 -8.16 33.97 17.59
CA LYS A 622 -7.95 35.39 17.26
C LYS A 622 -8.93 35.97 16.25
N HIS A 623 -9.43 35.15 15.34
CA HIS A 623 -10.14 35.63 14.17
C HIS A 623 -11.49 34.90 14.03
N PRO A 624 -12.62 35.60 14.05
CA PRO A 624 -13.91 34.95 13.83
C PRO A 624 -13.97 34.25 12.47
N GLY A 625 -14.30 32.96 12.47
CA GLY A 625 -14.30 32.13 11.26
C GLY A 625 -12.88 31.84 10.72
N GLY A 626 -11.83 32.13 11.49
CA GLY A 626 -10.44 31.92 11.12
C GLY A 626 -10.03 32.62 9.82
N GLY A 627 -9.51 31.83 8.88
CA GLY A 627 -9.07 32.25 7.56
C GLY A 627 -10.04 31.97 6.42
N TRP A 628 -11.34 31.74 6.69
CA TRP A 628 -12.29 31.24 5.67
C TRP A 628 -12.41 32.15 4.45
N LEU A 629 -12.49 33.48 4.65
CA LEU A 629 -12.48 34.47 3.56
C LEU A 629 -11.17 34.47 2.74
N ARG A 630 -10.08 33.91 3.28
CA ARG A 630 -8.79 33.77 2.60
C ARG A 630 -8.60 32.37 1.97
N GLY A 631 -9.62 31.50 2.05
CA GLY A 631 -9.58 30.14 1.51
C GLY A 631 -8.79 29.15 2.37
N ALA A 632 -8.67 29.38 3.68
CA ALA A 632 -8.13 28.37 4.62
C ALA A 632 -9.14 27.24 4.85
N LEU A 633 -8.70 26.10 5.40
CA LEU A 633 -9.46 24.84 5.39
C LEU A 633 -9.31 24.04 6.69
N ALA A 634 -9.19 24.72 7.84
CA ALA A 634 -9.37 24.04 9.13
C ALA A 634 -10.88 23.91 9.43
N GLN A 635 -11.22 23.25 10.54
CA GLN A 635 -12.61 22.89 10.86
C GLN A 635 -13.53 24.12 10.88
N GLU A 636 -13.15 25.20 11.58
CA GLU A 636 -13.96 26.42 11.66
C GLU A 636 -14.24 27.01 10.27
N GLU A 637 -13.25 27.04 9.39
CA GLU A 637 -13.41 27.53 8.02
C GLU A 637 -14.33 26.64 7.19
N ALA A 638 -14.18 25.31 7.30
CA ALA A 638 -15.05 24.35 6.63
C ALA A 638 -16.52 24.54 7.00
N LEU A 639 -16.81 24.76 8.30
CA LEU A 639 -18.16 25.05 8.77
C LEU A 639 -18.67 26.42 8.26
N CYS A 640 -17.80 27.43 8.21
CA CYS A 640 -18.16 28.75 7.69
C CYS A 640 -18.49 28.75 6.19
N PHE A 641 -17.83 27.93 5.36
CA PHE A 641 -18.14 27.83 3.92
C PHE A 641 -19.55 27.29 3.63
N ARG A 642 -20.17 26.60 4.59
CA ARG A 642 -21.39 25.82 4.36
C ARG A 642 -22.64 26.35 5.04
N SER A 643 -22.49 27.36 5.89
CA SER A 643 -23.51 27.72 6.86
C SER A 643 -23.54 29.21 7.16
N THR A 644 -24.55 29.60 7.93
CA THR A 644 -24.71 30.95 8.48
C THR A 644 -23.81 31.22 9.70
N LEU A 645 -22.99 30.25 10.12
CA LEU A 645 -22.16 30.32 11.35
C LEU A 645 -21.33 31.60 11.45
N ALA A 646 -20.68 32.01 10.35
CA ALA A 646 -19.78 33.15 10.34
C ALA A 646 -20.43 34.47 10.84
N VAL A 647 -21.74 34.64 10.66
CA VAL A 647 -22.48 35.84 11.11
C VAL A 647 -22.66 35.87 12.63
N THR A 648 -22.70 34.68 13.26
CA THR A 648 -22.84 34.54 14.71
C THR A 648 -21.51 34.72 15.45
N LEU A 649 -20.38 34.66 14.75
CA LEU A 649 -19.04 34.82 15.34
C LEU A 649 -18.66 36.31 15.40
N HIS A 650 -19.23 37.03 16.35
CA HIS A 650 -19.02 38.48 16.46
C HIS A 650 -17.58 38.84 16.84
N LYS A 651 -16.97 39.79 16.12
CA LYS A 651 -15.60 40.28 16.39
C LYS A 651 -15.37 40.72 17.84
N ARG A 652 -16.41 41.20 18.53
CA ARG A 652 -16.35 41.63 19.95
C ARG A 652 -16.02 40.50 20.93
N PHE A 653 -16.17 39.24 20.53
CA PHE A 653 -15.83 38.08 21.37
C PHE A 653 -14.38 37.65 21.27
N TYR A 654 -13.64 38.17 20.28
CA TYR A 654 -12.28 37.75 19.99
C TYR A 654 -11.26 38.78 20.50
N PRO A 655 -10.08 38.35 21.00
CA PRO A 655 -9.65 36.95 21.10
C PRO A 655 -10.43 36.15 22.16
N LEU A 656 -10.71 34.89 21.85
CA LEU A 656 -11.38 33.98 22.78
C LEU A 656 -10.43 33.69 23.96
N THR A 657 -10.97 33.69 25.18
CA THR A 657 -10.22 33.26 26.37
C THR A 657 -9.98 31.74 26.34
N VAL A 658 -9.02 31.25 27.13
CA VAL A 658 -8.67 29.80 27.20
C VAL A 658 -9.89 28.91 27.49
N PHE A 659 -10.84 29.37 28.32
CA PHE A 659 -12.10 28.69 28.61
C PHE A 659 -13.32 29.39 27.97
N GLY A 660 -13.07 30.26 26.98
CA GLY A 660 -14.10 31.02 26.30
C GLY A 660 -14.84 30.17 25.27
N ALA A 661 -16.16 30.31 25.21
CA ALA A 661 -17.00 29.62 24.25
C ALA A 661 -18.06 30.55 23.66
N VAL A 662 -18.29 30.46 22.36
CA VAL A 662 -19.42 31.13 21.68
C VAL A 662 -20.49 30.08 21.39
N TRP A 663 -21.69 30.30 21.89
CA TRP A 663 -22.88 29.50 21.55
C TRP A 663 -23.69 30.20 20.46
N SER A 664 -23.82 29.52 19.32
CA SER A 664 -24.56 29.97 18.16
C SER A 664 -25.79 29.08 17.96
N PRO A 665 -27.00 29.54 18.36
CA PRO A 665 -28.24 28.81 18.10
C PRO A 665 -28.62 28.89 16.61
N ASN A 666 -29.43 27.93 16.15
CA ASN A 666 -30.07 27.93 14.83
C ASN A 666 -29.14 28.31 13.66
N VAL A 667 -27.97 27.68 13.59
CA VAL A 667 -27.09 27.80 12.42
C VAL A 667 -27.67 26.97 11.29
N VAL A 668 -28.13 27.64 10.24
CA VAL A 668 -28.60 26.99 9.01
C VAL A 668 -27.41 26.52 8.19
N VAL A 669 -27.40 25.22 7.87
CA VAL A 669 -26.49 24.57 6.93
C VAL A 669 -27.21 24.46 5.59
N PHE A 670 -26.68 25.13 4.57
CA PHE A 670 -27.33 25.27 3.27
C PHE A 670 -26.46 24.80 2.10
N ARG A 671 -25.36 24.11 2.39
CA ARG A 671 -24.42 23.65 1.37
C ARG A 671 -23.77 22.31 1.74
N GLU A 672 -23.48 21.51 0.72
CA GLU A 672 -22.63 20.32 0.82
C GLU A 672 -21.20 20.65 1.22
N GLU A 673 -20.43 19.62 1.54
CA GLU A 673 -19.06 19.77 2.03
C GLU A 673 -18.10 20.32 0.98
N VAL A 674 -17.01 20.90 1.46
CA VAL A 674 -16.01 21.53 0.61
C VAL A 674 -15.37 20.51 -0.33
N SER A 675 -15.16 19.29 0.14
CA SER A 675 -14.64 18.15 -0.61
C SER A 675 -15.55 17.66 -1.74
N THR A 676 -16.87 17.77 -1.61
CA THR A 676 -17.85 17.20 -2.58
C THR A 676 -18.40 18.23 -3.56
N GLY A 677 -17.73 19.38 -3.69
CA GLY A 677 -18.08 20.37 -4.70
C GLY A 677 -19.14 21.39 -4.29
N CYS A 678 -19.47 21.48 -2.98
CA CYS A 678 -20.14 22.65 -2.43
C CYS A 678 -21.51 23.00 -3.04
N ARG A 679 -22.27 21.98 -3.47
CA ARG A 679 -23.63 22.17 -3.97
C ARG A 679 -24.50 22.86 -2.93
N ILE A 680 -25.26 23.86 -3.35
CA ILE A 680 -26.24 24.53 -2.50
C ILE A 680 -27.45 23.60 -2.35
N TYR A 681 -27.92 23.45 -1.13
CA TYR A 681 -29.13 22.68 -0.82
C TYR A 681 -30.38 23.40 -1.30
N GLU A 682 -31.34 22.64 -1.81
CA GLU A 682 -32.71 23.11 -1.97
C GLU A 682 -33.31 23.44 -0.58
N PRO A 683 -34.32 24.33 -0.48
CA PRO A 683 -34.88 24.72 0.81
C PRO A 683 -35.33 23.55 1.70
N ALA A 684 -35.86 22.48 1.10
CA ALA A 684 -36.28 21.28 1.81
C ALA A 684 -35.11 20.41 2.31
N GLU A 685 -33.93 20.56 1.70
CA GLU A 685 -32.72 19.89 2.13
C GLU A 685 -32.07 20.66 3.28
N MET A 686 -32.18 21.99 3.39
CA MET A 686 -31.52 22.76 4.45
C MET A 686 -31.90 22.30 5.86
N PHE A 687 -30.95 22.38 6.80
CA PHE A 687 -31.17 21.98 8.20
C PHE A 687 -30.48 22.90 9.19
N THR A 688 -30.93 22.88 10.44
CA THR A 688 -30.43 23.73 11.51
C THR A 688 -29.72 22.92 12.58
N VAL A 689 -28.62 23.48 13.10
CA VAL A 689 -27.86 22.91 14.22
C VAL A 689 -27.46 23.99 15.21
N GLY A 690 -27.21 23.62 16.47
CA GLY A 690 -26.53 24.49 17.42
C GLY A 690 -25.02 24.29 17.34
N VAL A 691 -24.24 25.38 17.34
CA VAL A 691 -22.78 25.30 17.26
C VAL A 691 -22.15 25.91 18.51
N VAL A 692 -21.23 25.17 19.14
CA VAL A 692 -20.37 25.68 20.22
C VAL A 692 -18.97 25.86 19.65
N SER A 693 -18.48 27.10 19.64
CA SER A 693 -17.15 27.46 19.12
C SER A 693 -16.19 27.78 20.27
N LEU A 694 -15.12 26.99 20.41
CA LEU A 694 -14.04 27.21 21.39
C LEU A 694 -12.68 27.11 20.71
N ALA A 695 -11.72 27.91 21.19
CA ALA A 695 -10.37 27.87 20.66
C ALA A 695 -9.58 26.65 21.16
N ALA A 696 -8.80 26.02 20.28
CA ALA A 696 -7.80 25.05 20.70
C ALA A 696 -6.73 25.74 21.56
N MET A 697 -6.31 25.09 22.65
CA MET A 697 -5.25 25.61 23.52
C MET A 697 -3.93 25.68 22.75
N ARG A 698 -3.44 26.88 22.51
CA ARG A 698 -2.15 27.09 21.82
C ARG A 698 -1.01 27.10 22.82
N ARG A 699 -0.08 26.15 22.69
CA ARG A 699 1.09 25.98 23.58
C ARG A 699 0.67 25.98 25.07
N PRO A 700 -0.21 25.05 25.47
CA PRO A 700 -0.65 24.98 26.85
C PRO A 700 0.57 24.76 27.74
N LEU A 701 0.51 25.29 28.96
CA LEU A 701 1.48 24.92 29.98
C LEU A 701 1.42 23.39 30.13
N LEU A 702 2.57 22.73 30.07
CA LEU A 702 2.68 21.30 30.29
C LEU A 702 3.41 21.04 31.60
N THR A 703 3.15 19.88 32.20
CA THR A 703 4.01 19.36 33.27
C THR A 703 5.45 19.18 32.77
N PRO A 704 6.46 19.16 33.65
CA PRO A 704 7.88 19.05 33.25
C PRO A 704 8.19 17.82 32.37
N ASP A 705 7.45 16.73 32.55
CA ASP A 705 7.55 15.49 31.76
C ASP A 705 6.79 15.54 30.43
N ARG A 706 6.08 16.64 30.15
CA ARG A 706 5.21 16.86 28.99
C ARG A 706 4.08 15.85 28.82
N ARG A 707 3.70 15.13 29.88
CA ARG A 707 2.62 14.12 29.84
C ARG A 707 1.24 14.68 30.19
N ASN A 708 1.15 15.81 30.89
CA ASN A 708 -0.11 16.43 31.31
C ASN A 708 -0.12 17.94 31.08
N PHE A 709 -1.31 18.55 31.07
CA PHE A 709 -1.44 20.02 31.14
C PHE A 709 -1.05 20.50 32.55
N GLY A 710 -0.20 21.53 32.62
CA GLY A 710 0.15 22.21 33.86
C GLY A 710 -1.04 23.00 34.43
N MET A 711 -1.06 23.22 35.74
CA MET A 711 -2.17 23.92 36.39
C MET A 711 -2.31 25.35 35.83
N PHE A 712 -3.49 25.67 35.28
CA PHE A 712 -3.86 27.04 34.95
C PHE A 712 -4.22 27.75 36.27
N PRO A 713 -3.57 28.87 36.63
CA PRO A 713 -4.01 29.64 37.78
C PRO A 713 -5.42 30.15 37.52
N GLU A 714 -6.34 29.91 38.44
CA GLU A 714 -7.72 30.43 38.43
C GLU A 714 -7.72 31.97 38.55
N ARG A 715 -7.36 32.70 37.49
CA ARG A 715 -7.60 34.16 37.41
C ARG A 715 -7.97 34.59 35.99
N PRO A 716 -8.87 35.58 35.84
CA PRO A 716 -9.33 36.03 34.52
C PRO A 716 -8.18 36.68 33.73
N CYS A 717 -7.91 36.18 32.52
CA CYS A 717 -6.93 36.75 31.60
C CYS A 717 -7.40 38.10 31.04
N ASN A 718 -7.06 39.19 31.73
CA ASN A 718 -6.93 40.51 31.13
C ASN A 718 -5.46 40.93 31.22
N LEU A 719 -4.62 40.47 30.30
CA LEU A 719 -3.29 41.06 30.07
C LEU A 719 -2.98 41.08 28.57
N ARG A 720 -2.94 42.29 28.00
CA ARG A 720 -2.27 42.56 26.73
C ARG A 720 -0.76 42.31 26.90
N PRO A 721 -0.04 41.81 25.89
CA PRO A 721 1.41 41.79 25.96
C PRO A 721 1.93 43.22 25.68
N ASP A 722 2.55 43.83 26.68
CA ASP A 722 3.37 45.03 26.47
C ASP A 722 4.56 44.69 25.59
N ALA A 723 4.78 45.56 24.61
CA ALA A 723 5.95 45.58 23.77
C ALA A 723 7.12 46.18 24.56
N ASP A 724 8.05 45.36 25.03
CA ASP A 724 9.47 45.73 25.13
C ASP A 724 10.33 44.57 25.64
N THR A 725 11.07 43.93 24.73
CA THR A 725 12.47 43.52 24.98
C THR A 725 13.09 43.03 23.67
N LYS A 726 13.49 44.00 22.83
CA LYS A 726 14.64 43.84 21.94
C LYS A 726 15.89 44.30 22.70
N GLN A 727 17.03 43.69 22.37
CA GLN A 727 18.42 44.05 22.77
C GLN A 727 18.85 43.54 24.16
N ARG A 728 20.05 43.01 24.38
CA ARG A 728 21.33 43.05 23.64
C ARG A 728 22.24 41.94 24.20
N VAL A 729 22.91 41.19 23.32
CA VAL A 729 24.14 40.48 23.64
C VAL A 729 25.28 41.49 23.49
N HIS A 730 25.99 41.84 24.56
CA HIS A 730 27.40 42.26 24.51
C HIS A 730 28.09 42.23 25.88
N LYS A 731 29.30 41.66 25.86
CA LYS A 731 30.38 41.62 26.85
C LYS A 731 30.50 42.90 27.70
N THR A 732 30.93 42.82 28.96
CA THR A 732 32.34 43.08 29.38
C THR A 732 32.58 42.70 30.86
N PHE A 733 33.85 42.41 31.12
CA PHE A 733 34.57 42.16 32.38
C PHE A 733 34.27 43.13 33.53
N GLY A 734 34.48 42.66 34.77
CA GLY A 734 34.68 43.51 35.95
C GLY A 734 34.90 42.72 37.24
N GLN A 735 36.13 42.71 37.74
CA GLN A 735 36.64 42.02 38.92
C GLN A 735 36.24 42.65 40.28
N SER A 736 36.45 41.82 41.32
CA SER A 736 36.74 42.12 42.74
C SER A 736 35.53 42.33 43.67
N GLY A 737 35.44 41.75 44.87
CA GLY A 737 36.33 40.89 45.67
C GLY A 737 35.86 40.85 47.13
N ARG A 738 36.45 39.94 47.94
CA ARG A 738 36.30 39.73 49.41
C ARG A 738 34.99 39.02 49.82
N LYS A 739 34.95 37.94 50.59
CA LYS A 739 35.87 37.30 51.56
C LYS A 739 35.80 35.79 51.40
#